data_AF-A0A3S1AEY3-F1
#
_entry.id   AF-A0A3S1AEY3-F1
#
_cell.length_a   1.000
_cell.length_b   1.000
_cell.length_c   1.000
_cell.angle_alpha   90.00
_cell.angle_beta   90.00
_cell.angle_gamma   90.00
#
_symmetry.space_group_name_H-M   'P 1'
#
loop_
_entity.id
_entity.type
_entity.pdbx_description
1 polymer ?
#
loop_
_entity_poly.entity_id
_entity_poly.type
_entity_poly.pdbx_seq_one_letter_code
_entity_poly.pdbx_strand_id
1 'polypeptide(L)'
;MPKTENLYRVKFIDKSGYINQAYELVVQPKFYDARLFTSANKAPVKVNGKWGFINLKGEVSIPPQYDMVGESLRINEIPETKEDDLYRVPSSSFSSGLVGVKLNGKWGFIDETGQLVIPYQFDKVQQFSDGIANASINNLWGAINRQGNWIVSPVNKYPHPINFFQGIAKINIDTLDKIGQRTNSLNLYYFDKSGQLISVNYPPSVAREFQEGLAIIEQNLWQKPDFPPVVATSEYGFISSNGLKCGFQDEQGKVVIKPQFDGCQSFSHSLAAVRVQDKWGYIDKTGFFVVSPQFDYADSLVEERGLIIKDGKIGFINEAGKVVIKPQYFPSAESGYIGESKDLLNSFKEYAHQLEPSSKNIVRHRFSHGLATVATDGKCGYIDKQGKLAIKPQFSACSPFDSYGIAQVRQNTNTSAGSWLQPLYINSKGETFPQYITHKLISKMYPTQVKLLIAFMACLLWVIAISCHEFGHAIVAYWGGDTSVKDKGYLSFNPSRYFHPLHSFILPVIFFFIAGGIPLPGAAVYIEFEKIRNRFWITATAAAGPIASILFGLLLVPVYHLSLKYNFPYWLTAFLAFFISLQFLMAFLNLMPIPPLDGYKMLEKWLPYRLQDRNGIASLIGLIVVFIIPLFIPIIVFPILVLTGILAAISGISPDPAWVGWNLFDRWYAVLVILISCFVYFILKPALVFQLLGLIFEDYRPHIALQNYNRALRLEPNNTWSWECKASTLRKLGIYEEAIPAYNRAIELGSYNRYTRRCLIDLLGRYEWYEEKIEAQIKAVDEYIQSNPSDAWGWERKIYILQKQGCYEEALLISEQAIQQTRGKDGTIWRNKGFILRELERYEEALNCYNKAIEMNSNQVWQWCDKIMILRLLGREDEVWDTCQKAVKFKKKESVKSIWLEAAWILKISGYYGQALKAYNKVIEIAPNNTQAWQGKIDILEQLELYEEAQQARAKYDTLSVRL
;
A
#
# COMPACT_ATOMS: atom_id res chain seq x y z
N MET A 1 -16.89 18.14 -38.83
CA MET A 1 -15.93 17.06 -39.16
C MET A 1 -16.64 15.70 -39.09
N PRO A 2 -16.25 14.71 -39.92
CA PRO A 2 -17.01 13.47 -40.10
C PRO A 2 -16.94 12.58 -38.85
N LYS A 3 -18.03 11.84 -38.61
CA LYS A 3 -18.21 10.84 -37.55
C LYS A 3 -17.17 9.72 -37.67
N THR A 4 -15.97 9.89 -37.14
CA THR A 4 -15.06 8.77 -36.87
C THR A 4 -15.53 8.09 -35.60
N GLU A 5 -15.58 6.75 -35.55
CA GLU A 5 -15.79 6.02 -34.30
C GLU A 5 -14.73 6.50 -33.29
N ASN A 6 -15.18 7.13 -32.19
CA ASN A 6 -14.30 7.82 -31.24
C ASN A 6 -13.44 6.81 -30.47
N LEU A 7 -12.31 6.42 -31.07
CA LEU A 7 -11.22 5.72 -30.39
C LEU A 7 -10.24 6.76 -29.83
N TYR A 8 -10.15 6.82 -28.50
CA TYR A 8 -9.31 7.77 -27.79
C TYR A 8 -7.91 7.21 -27.59
N ARG A 9 -6.87 7.98 -27.96
CA ARG A 9 -5.47 7.60 -27.72
C ARG A 9 -5.21 7.58 -26.22
N VAL A 10 -4.67 6.46 -25.73
CA VAL A 10 -4.10 6.35 -24.38
C VAL A 10 -2.59 6.20 -24.48
N LYS A 11 -1.83 7.00 -23.72
CA LYS A 11 -0.38 6.90 -23.63
C LYS A 11 -0.01 6.30 -22.27
N PHE A 12 0.78 5.23 -22.29
CA PHE A 12 1.21 4.51 -21.12
C PHE A 12 2.74 4.46 -21.12
N ILE A 13 3.36 5.23 -20.23
CA ILE A 13 4.81 5.45 -20.18
C ILE A 13 5.32 5.97 -21.54
N ASP A 14 5.79 5.08 -22.39
CA ASP A 14 6.42 5.28 -23.70
C ASP A 14 5.69 4.54 -24.84
N LYS A 15 4.56 3.87 -24.57
CA LYS A 15 3.75 3.18 -25.59
C LYS A 15 2.32 3.72 -25.66
N SER A 16 1.76 3.76 -26.86
CA SER A 16 0.44 4.29 -27.17
C SER A 16 -0.53 3.19 -27.61
N GLY A 17 -1.79 3.29 -27.19
CA GLY A 17 -2.92 2.43 -27.55
C GLY A 17 -4.22 3.23 -27.70
N TYR A 18 -5.37 2.56 -27.81
CA TYR A 18 -6.68 3.21 -28.01
C TYR A 18 -7.81 2.57 -27.21
N ILE A 19 -8.70 3.40 -26.64
CA ILE A 19 -9.91 3.00 -25.90
C ILE A 19 -11.18 3.46 -26.61
N ASN A 20 -12.30 2.77 -26.41
CA ASN A 20 -13.62 3.21 -26.91
C ASN A 20 -14.34 4.15 -25.91
N GLN A 21 -15.53 4.62 -26.29
CA GLN A 21 -16.41 5.44 -25.44
C GLN A 21 -16.91 4.73 -24.16
N ALA A 22 -16.83 3.39 -24.10
CA ALA A 22 -17.12 2.60 -22.91
C ALA A 22 -15.87 2.40 -22.01
N TYR A 23 -14.75 3.04 -22.34
CA TYR A 23 -13.45 2.93 -21.67
C TYR A 23 -12.85 1.52 -21.73
N GLU A 24 -13.27 0.72 -22.71
CA GLU A 24 -12.69 -0.58 -23.00
C GLU A 24 -11.52 -0.40 -23.96
N LEU A 25 -10.46 -1.15 -23.70
CA LEU A 25 -9.23 -1.12 -24.48
C LEU A 25 -9.45 -1.85 -25.81
N VAL A 26 -9.61 -1.08 -26.89
CA VAL A 26 -9.80 -1.62 -28.25
C VAL A 26 -8.47 -1.98 -28.88
N VAL A 27 -7.44 -1.16 -28.64
CA VAL A 27 -6.08 -1.39 -29.14
C VAL A 27 -5.10 -1.32 -27.98
N GLN A 28 -4.46 -2.44 -27.68
CA GLN A 28 -3.45 -2.56 -26.62
C GLN A 28 -2.29 -1.57 -26.85
N PRO A 29 -1.73 -0.93 -25.80
CA PRO A 29 -0.59 -0.02 -25.92
C PRO A 29 0.69 -0.76 -26.36
N LYS A 30 0.92 -0.84 -27.67
CA LYS A 30 2.05 -1.59 -28.27
C LYS A 30 2.96 -0.74 -29.15
N PHE A 31 2.58 0.50 -29.45
CA PHE A 31 3.28 1.37 -30.38
C PHE A 31 4.13 2.39 -29.62
N TYR A 32 5.40 2.60 -30.00
CA TYR A 32 6.26 3.62 -29.34
C TYR A 32 5.69 5.03 -29.47
N ASP A 33 5.00 5.29 -30.57
CA ASP A 33 4.20 6.50 -30.74
C ASP A 33 2.99 6.18 -31.60
N ALA A 34 1.88 6.86 -31.37
CA ALA A 34 0.66 6.70 -32.15
C ALA A 34 -0.07 8.04 -32.23
N ARG A 35 -0.49 8.46 -33.42
CA ARG A 35 -1.24 9.71 -33.62
C ARG A 35 -2.71 9.42 -33.85
N LEU A 36 -3.55 10.45 -33.77
CA LEU A 36 -5.00 10.31 -33.91
C LEU A 36 -5.43 9.60 -35.20
N PHE A 37 -6.58 8.92 -35.14
CA PHE A 37 -7.23 8.39 -36.33
C PHE A 37 -7.60 9.52 -37.28
N THR A 38 -7.22 9.35 -38.54
CA THR A 38 -7.48 10.30 -39.62
C THR A 38 -8.88 10.09 -40.20
N SER A 39 -9.35 11.01 -41.06
CA SER A 39 -10.62 10.85 -41.80
C SER A 39 -10.70 9.57 -42.63
N ALA A 40 -9.55 8.95 -42.95
CA ALA A 40 -9.45 7.66 -43.63
C ALA A 40 -9.55 6.45 -42.67
N ASN A 41 -9.98 6.64 -41.41
CA ASN A 41 -10.04 5.60 -40.37
C ASN A 41 -8.71 4.86 -40.14
N LYS A 42 -7.58 5.54 -40.40
CA LYS A 42 -6.23 5.04 -40.18
C LYS A 42 -5.46 5.94 -39.22
N ALA A 43 -4.66 5.35 -38.35
CA ALA A 43 -3.79 6.08 -37.43
C ALA A 43 -2.32 5.74 -37.71
N PRO A 44 -1.41 6.73 -37.82
CA PRO A 44 0.01 6.44 -37.98
C PRO A 44 0.61 6.01 -36.65
N VAL A 45 1.39 4.94 -36.70
CA VAL A 45 2.02 4.31 -35.53
C VAL A 45 3.49 4.04 -35.78
N LYS A 46 4.30 4.17 -34.72
CA LYS A 46 5.73 3.91 -34.76
C LYS A 46 6.05 2.56 -34.12
N VAL A 47 6.67 1.68 -34.89
CA VAL A 47 7.11 0.33 -34.49
C VAL A 47 8.59 0.19 -34.83
N ASN A 48 9.44 -0.13 -33.85
CA ASN A 48 10.89 -0.32 -34.03
C ASN A 48 11.59 0.83 -34.77
N GLY A 49 11.25 2.07 -34.43
CA GLY A 49 11.86 3.25 -35.04
C GLY A 49 11.23 3.69 -36.38
N LYS A 50 10.44 2.83 -37.03
CA LYS A 50 9.80 3.10 -38.32
C LYS A 50 8.30 3.37 -38.16
N TRP A 51 7.76 4.23 -39.01
CA TRP A 51 6.36 4.59 -39.05
C TRP A 51 5.59 3.73 -40.06
N GLY A 52 4.38 3.34 -39.68
CA GLY A 52 3.36 2.69 -40.51
C GLY A 52 1.97 3.18 -40.11
N PHE A 53 0.91 2.50 -40.56
CA PHE A 53 -0.47 2.84 -40.24
C PHE A 53 -1.24 1.63 -39.73
N ILE A 54 -2.24 1.87 -38.87
CA ILE A 54 -3.18 0.86 -38.37
C ILE A 54 -4.62 1.22 -38.70
N ASN A 55 -5.49 0.21 -38.75
CA ASN A 55 -6.94 0.39 -38.82
C ASN A 55 -7.57 0.55 -37.41
N LEU A 56 -8.90 0.75 -37.36
CA LEU A 56 -9.67 0.89 -36.10
C LEU A 56 -9.54 -0.31 -35.15
N LYS A 57 -9.21 -1.51 -35.67
CA LYS A 57 -8.97 -2.73 -34.88
C LYS A 57 -7.54 -2.84 -34.35
N GLY A 58 -6.64 -1.90 -34.68
CA GLY A 58 -5.24 -1.93 -34.28
C GLY A 58 -4.38 -2.92 -35.09
N GLU A 59 -4.89 -3.38 -36.23
CA GLU A 59 -4.17 -4.18 -37.22
C GLU A 59 -3.41 -3.26 -38.16
N VAL A 60 -2.20 -3.68 -38.56
CA VAL A 60 -1.34 -2.90 -39.45
C VAL A 60 -1.97 -2.82 -40.83
N SER A 61 -2.37 -1.62 -41.25
CA SER A 61 -2.95 -1.34 -42.57
C SER A 61 -1.89 -0.93 -43.59
N ILE A 62 -0.79 -0.30 -43.14
CA ILE A 62 0.41 -0.03 -43.95
C ILE A 62 1.62 -0.42 -43.09
N PRO A 63 2.49 -1.32 -43.56
CA PRO A 63 3.60 -1.84 -42.76
C PRO A 63 4.57 -0.72 -42.33
N PRO A 64 5.11 -0.79 -41.10
CA PRO A 64 6.05 0.20 -40.61
C PRO A 64 7.40 0.09 -41.33
N GLN A 65 7.62 0.97 -42.31
CA GLN A 65 8.84 1.00 -43.12
C GLN A 65 9.43 2.41 -43.30
N TYR A 66 8.67 3.45 -42.96
CA TYR A 66 9.05 4.83 -43.19
C TYR A 66 9.85 5.41 -42.03
N ASP A 67 10.84 6.25 -42.32
CA ASP A 67 11.58 6.99 -41.29
C ASP A 67 10.69 8.01 -40.59
N MET A 68 9.78 8.64 -41.34
CA MET A 68 8.83 9.66 -40.85
C MET A 68 7.55 9.67 -41.69
N VAL A 69 6.45 10.14 -41.09
CA VAL A 69 5.15 10.34 -41.74
C VAL A 69 4.62 11.75 -41.38
N GLY A 70 4.10 12.49 -42.36
CA GLY A 70 3.55 13.83 -42.19
C GLY A 70 4.32 14.89 -42.98
N GLU A 71 4.65 16.00 -42.33
CA GLU A 71 5.38 17.14 -42.91
C GLU A 71 6.72 17.42 -42.21
N SER A 72 7.61 18.14 -42.88
CA SER A 72 9.02 18.33 -42.47
C SER A 72 9.30 19.59 -41.65
N LEU A 73 8.42 20.60 -41.63
CA LEU A 73 8.75 21.94 -41.11
C LEU A 73 8.45 22.18 -39.63
N ARG A 74 7.64 21.34 -38.98
CA ARG A 74 7.30 21.51 -37.56
C ARG A 74 8.22 20.77 -36.58
N ILE A 75 9.35 20.21 -37.04
CA ILE A 75 10.11 19.23 -36.27
C ILE A 75 11.48 19.75 -35.79
N ASN A 76 11.94 20.90 -36.30
CA ASN A 76 13.21 21.49 -35.89
C ASN A 76 12.99 22.89 -35.32
N GLU A 77 12.46 23.01 -34.09
CA GLU A 77 12.57 24.21 -33.22
C GLU A 77 11.85 24.09 -31.85
N ILE A 78 11.57 22.88 -31.34
CA ILE A 78 11.13 22.71 -29.95
C ILE A 78 12.26 22.00 -29.19
N PRO A 79 13.01 22.70 -28.32
CA PRO A 79 13.90 22.03 -27.37
C PRO A 79 13.05 21.09 -26.50
N GLU A 80 13.57 19.90 -26.21
CA GLU A 80 12.94 18.94 -25.30
C GLU A 80 12.82 19.51 -23.87
N THR A 81 11.87 20.40 -23.59
CA THR A 81 11.58 20.85 -22.23
C THR A 81 10.12 21.27 -22.03
N LYS A 82 9.48 20.63 -21.03
CA LYS A 82 8.19 20.88 -20.35
C LYS A 82 6.94 20.22 -20.93
N GLU A 83 6.26 19.47 -20.06
CA GLU A 83 5.09 18.62 -20.29
C GLU A 83 3.80 19.35 -20.70
N ASP A 84 3.79 20.69 -20.76
CA ASP A 84 2.57 21.48 -21.03
C ASP A 84 2.26 21.71 -22.53
N ASP A 85 3.16 21.35 -23.45
CA ASP A 85 2.96 21.61 -24.90
C ASP A 85 2.35 20.42 -25.69
N LEU A 86 1.50 19.61 -25.04
CA LEU A 86 0.90 18.41 -25.66
C LEU A 86 -0.17 18.70 -26.75
N TYR A 87 -0.47 19.97 -27.06
CA TYR A 87 -1.61 20.38 -27.91
C TYR A 87 -1.30 20.67 -29.40
N ARG A 88 -0.06 20.49 -29.89
CA ARG A 88 0.27 20.71 -31.31
C ARG A 88 0.90 19.48 -31.97
N VAL A 89 0.07 18.47 -32.25
CA VAL A 89 0.47 17.30 -33.05
C VAL A 89 0.55 17.71 -34.53
N PRO A 90 1.64 17.45 -35.29
CA PRO A 90 1.70 17.71 -36.72
C PRO A 90 0.54 16.99 -37.42
N SER A 91 -0.14 17.65 -38.36
CA SER A 91 -1.19 16.98 -39.14
C SER A 91 -0.53 15.82 -39.88
N SER A 92 -0.95 14.61 -39.55
CA SER A 92 -0.50 13.37 -40.19
C SER A 92 -1.66 12.66 -40.87
N SER A 93 -2.69 13.46 -41.20
CA SER A 93 -3.85 13.07 -41.96
C SER A 93 -3.53 12.95 -43.43
N PHE A 94 -4.24 12.04 -44.09
CA PHE A 94 -4.36 12.05 -45.54
C PHE A 94 -5.06 13.35 -45.93
N SER A 95 -4.29 14.31 -46.45
CA SER A 95 -4.84 15.56 -46.95
C SER A 95 -4.90 15.46 -48.45
N SER A 96 -6.09 15.68 -49.02
CA SER A 96 -6.35 15.40 -50.43
C SER A 96 -5.88 13.97 -50.81
N GLY A 97 -6.23 12.95 -50.00
CA GLY A 97 -5.95 11.53 -50.28
C GLY A 97 -4.47 11.11 -50.31
N LEU A 98 -3.53 12.01 -49.99
CA LEU A 98 -2.09 11.74 -49.96
C LEU A 98 -1.49 12.11 -48.61
N VAL A 99 -0.42 11.41 -48.22
CA VAL A 99 0.37 11.73 -47.03
C VAL A 99 1.86 11.65 -47.34
N GLY A 100 2.61 12.64 -46.84
CA GLY A 100 4.07 12.67 -46.97
C GLY A 100 4.72 11.57 -46.14
N VAL A 101 5.63 10.82 -46.75
CA VAL A 101 6.43 9.78 -46.09
C VAL A 101 7.90 9.93 -46.43
N LYS A 102 8.76 9.71 -45.44
CA LYS A 102 10.22 9.78 -45.60
C LYS A 102 10.81 8.38 -45.61
N LEU A 103 11.67 8.09 -46.58
CA LEU A 103 12.40 6.83 -46.69
C LEU A 103 13.83 7.13 -47.18
N ASN A 104 14.84 6.62 -46.46
CA ASN A 104 16.26 6.78 -46.81
C ASN A 104 16.68 8.25 -46.96
N GLY A 105 16.16 9.12 -46.08
CA GLY A 105 16.53 10.55 -46.06
C GLY A 105 15.74 11.45 -47.01
N LYS A 106 14.99 10.88 -47.97
CA LYS A 106 14.18 11.63 -48.95
C LYS A 106 12.68 11.45 -48.69
N TRP A 107 11.90 12.48 -49.02
CA TRP A 107 10.45 12.49 -48.89
C TRP A 107 9.77 12.18 -50.24
N GLY A 108 8.67 11.43 -50.15
CA GLY A 108 7.72 11.15 -51.22
C GLY A 108 6.29 11.17 -50.66
N PHE A 109 5.30 10.82 -51.48
CA PHE A 109 3.89 10.77 -51.06
C PHE A 109 3.24 9.43 -51.42
N ILE A 110 2.51 8.88 -50.46
CA ILE A 110 1.71 7.66 -50.63
C ILE A 110 0.21 7.98 -50.57
N ASP A 111 -0.59 7.14 -51.21
CA ASP A 111 -2.05 7.16 -51.10
C ASP A 111 -2.55 6.43 -49.85
N GLU A 112 -3.88 6.41 -49.68
CA GLU A 112 -4.54 5.68 -48.59
C GLU A 112 -4.31 4.16 -48.63
N THR A 113 -3.95 3.57 -49.77
CA THR A 113 -3.63 2.14 -49.89
C THR A 113 -2.18 1.83 -49.50
N GLY A 114 -1.33 2.85 -49.41
CA GLY A 114 0.10 2.73 -49.16
C GLY A 114 0.95 2.64 -50.43
N GLN A 115 0.34 2.83 -51.61
CA GLN A 115 1.04 2.92 -52.89
C GLN A 115 1.73 4.27 -53.04
N LEU A 116 2.95 4.25 -53.57
CA LEU A 116 3.76 5.44 -53.83
C LEU A 116 3.20 6.19 -55.05
N VAL A 117 2.66 7.38 -54.82
CA VAL A 117 2.12 8.26 -55.87
C VAL A 117 3.17 9.25 -56.35
N ILE A 118 4.00 9.77 -55.43
CA ILE A 118 5.10 10.68 -55.76
C ILE A 118 6.42 10.09 -55.26
N PRO A 119 7.43 9.86 -56.12
CA PRO A 119 8.71 9.25 -55.76
C PRO A 119 9.48 9.97 -54.64
N TYR A 120 10.37 9.24 -53.95
CA TYR A 120 11.23 9.77 -52.88
C TYR A 120 12.36 10.64 -53.41
N GLN A 121 12.05 11.88 -53.78
CA GLN A 121 13.00 12.79 -54.44
C GLN A 121 13.25 14.10 -53.69
N PHE A 122 12.43 14.42 -52.67
CA PHE A 122 12.47 15.73 -52.00
C PHE A 122 13.25 15.69 -50.68
N ASP A 123 13.89 16.80 -50.31
CA ASP A 123 14.62 16.95 -49.03
C ASP A 123 13.69 17.24 -47.86
N LYS A 124 12.65 18.05 -48.10
CA LYS A 124 11.60 18.43 -47.16
C LYS A 124 10.29 18.63 -47.89
N VAL A 125 9.16 18.27 -47.26
CA VAL A 125 7.81 18.45 -47.82
C VAL A 125 6.84 19.00 -46.78
N GLN A 126 5.76 19.65 -47.24
CA GLN A 126 4.55 19.92 -46.48
C GLN A 126 3.40 19.02 -46.93
N GLN A 127 2.35 18.93 -46.12
CA GLN A 127 1.13 18.22 -46.53
C GLN A 127 0.44 18.94 -47.70
N PHE A 128 -0.31 18.18 -48.49
CA PHE A 128 -1.17 18.75 -49.53
C PHE A 128 -2.23 19.65 -48.91
N SER A 129 -2.51 20.80 -49.52
CA SER A 129 -3.67 21.63 -49.25
C SER A 129 -4.19 22.12 -50.60
N ASP A 130 -5.50 21.96 -50.85
CA ASP A 130 -6.13 22.29 -52.13
C ASP A 130 -5.44 21.72 -53.38
N GLY A 131 -4.86 20.51 -53.27
CA GLY A 131 -4.21 19.81 -54.39
C GLY A 131 -2.75 20.22 -54.67
N ILE A 132 -2.17 21.11 -53.86
CA ILE A 132 -0.77 21.56 -53.96
C ILE A 132 -0.02 21.22 -52.67
N ALA A 133 1.25 20.85 -52.77
CA ALA A 133 2.15 20.68 -51.64
C ALA A 133 3.47 21.41 -51.86
N ASN A 134 4.09 21.92 -50.79
CA ASN A 134 5.46 22.40 -50.88
C ASN A 134 6.44 21.25 -50.81
N ALA A 135 7.45 21.29 -51.66
CA ALA A 135 8.54 20.33 -51.68
C ALA A 135 9.86 21.03 -51.97
N SER A 136 10.95 20.52 -51.42
CA SER A 136 12.29 21.09 -51.63
C SER A 136 13.26 20.10 -52.24
N ILE A 137 14.19 20.60 -53.05
CA ILE A 137 15.36 19.88 -53.56
C ILE A 137 16.57 20.79 -53.38
N ASN A 138 17.68 20.25 -52.89
CA ASN A 138 18.89 20.96 -52.50
C ASN A 138 18.63 22.11 -51.51
N ASN A 139 17.71 21.91 -50.56
CA ASN A 139 17.21 22.93 -49.61
C ASN A 139 16.52 24.16 -50.25
N LEU A 140 16.26 24.15 -51.56
CA LEU A 140 15.47 25.17 -52.23
C LEU A 140 14.01 24.71 -52.31
N TRP A 141 13.09 25.57 -51.90
CA TRP A 141 11.66 25.26 -51.88
C TRP A 141 10.99 25.55 -53.22
N GLY A 142 10.05 24.70 -53.59
CA GLY A 142 9.12 24.88 -54.70
C GLY A 142 7.76 24.25 -54.36
N ALA A 143 6.85 24.27 -55.33
CA ALA A 143 5.49 23.79 -55.18
C ALA A 143 5.19 22.69 -56.19
N ILE A 144 4.54 21.61 -55.75
CA ILE A 144 4.20 20.46 -56.57
C ILE A 144 2.68 20.19 -56.57
N ASN A 145 2.19 19.63 -57.68
CA ASN A 145 0.83 19.12 -57.77
C ASN A 145 0.73 17.66 -57.25
N ARG A 146 -0.49 17.09 -57.25
CA ARG A 146 -0.77 15.71 -56.84
C ARG A 146 -0.05 14.62 -57.65
N GLN A 147 0.46 14.94 -58.83
CA GLN A 147 1.27 14.05 -59.68
C GLN A 147 2.78 14.21 -59.43
N GLY A 148 3.19 15.15 -58.57
CA GLY A 148 4.59 15.45 -58.28
C GLY A 148 5.27 16.39 -59.29
N ASN A 149 4.52 16.96 -60.23
CA ASN A 149 5.04 17.95 -61.18
C ASN A 149 5.18 19.31 -60.49
N TRP A 150 6.26 20.03 -60.79
CA TRP A 150 6.50 21.37 -60.29
C TRP A 150 5.51 22.38 -60.88
N ILE A 151 4.73 23.02 -60.02
CA ILE A 151 3.95 24.22 -60.34
C ILE A 151 4.86 25.45 -60.24
N VAL A 152 5.70 25.48 -59.20
CA VAL A 152 6.75 26.49 -59.02
C VAL A 152 8.07 25.75 -58.82
N SER A 153 8.99 25.89 -59.77
CA SER A 153 10.29 25.22 -59.71
C SER A 153 11.17 25.81 -58.60
N PRO A 154 11.98 25.00 -57.90
CA PRO A 154 12.96 25.49 -56.94
C PRO A 154 14.11 26.18 -57.69
N VAL A 155 14.05 27.51 -57.82
CA VAL A 155 15.12 28.35 -58.40
C VAL A 155 15.87 29.06 -57.27
N ASN A 156 17.13 29.47 -57.50
CA ASN A 156 18.10 30.09 -56.56
C ASN A 156 17.63 31.28 -55.68
N LYS A 157 16.33 31.60 -55.61
CA LYS A 157 15.72 32.74 -54.90
C LYS A 157 14.82 32.38 -53.71
N TYR A 158 14.62 31.10 -53.36
CA TYR A 158 13.61 30.69 -52.36
C TYR A 158 14.16 29.85 -51.19
N PRO A 159 14.68 30.49 -50.12
CA PRO A 159 15.17 29.77 -48.94
C PRO A 159 14.04 29.29 -48.00
N HIS A 160 12.79 29.68 -48.23
CA HIS A 160 11.64 29.37 -47.38
C HIS A 160 10.48 28.71 -48.15
N PRO A 161 9.62 27.93 -47.47
CA PRO A 161 8.44 27.30 -48.08
C PRO A 161 7.51 28.34 -48.68
N ILE A 162 6.90 28.04 -49.83
CA ILE A 162 5.99 28.95 -50.51
C ILE A 162 4.62 28.84 -49.84
N ASN A 163 4.21 29.83 -49.05
CA ASN A 163 2.90 29.74 -48.40
C ASN A 163 1.78 29.88 -49.44
N PHE A 164 1.08 28.77 -49.70
CA PHE A 164 -0.15 28.74 -50.48
C PHE A 164 -1.35 28.93 -49.57
N PHE A 165 -2.16 29.95 -49.85
CA PHE A 165 -3.44 30.17 -49.21
C PHE A 165 -4.53 30.14 -50.29
N GLN A 166 -5.42 29.15 -50.22
CA GLN A 166 -6.55 28.94 -51.14
C GLN A 166 -6.18 28.92 -52.64
N GLY A 167 -4.92 28.53 -52.94
CA GLY A 167 -4.40 28.45 -54.29
C GLY A 167 -3.56 29.63 -54.77
N ILE A 168 -3.30 30.61 -53.90
CA ILE A 168 -2.43 31.73 -54.20
C ILE A 168 -1.15 31.62 -53.36
N ALA A 169 0.00 31.68 -54.02
CA ALA A 169 1.32 31.63 -53.40
C ALA A 169 1.89 33.04 -53.21
N LYS A 170 2.25 33.39 -51.95
CA LYS A 170 2.95 34.64 -51.62
C LYS A 170 4.46 34.40 -51.54
N ILE A 171 5.25 35.17 -52.28
CA ILE A 171 6.71 35.08 -52.28
C ILE A 171 7.34 36.45 -52.01
N ASN A 172 8.31 36.49 -51.10
CA ASN A 172 9.11 37.68 -50.78
C ASN A 172 10.48 37.58 -51.48
N ILE A 173 10.87 38.58 -52.26
CA ILE A 173 12.18 38.62 -52.92
C ILE A 173 13.01 39.75 -52.33
N ASP A 174 14.11 39.39 -51.66
CA ASP A 174 15.21 40.32 -51.37
C ASP A 174 15.97 40.58 -52.69
N THR A 175 15.98 41.82 -53.19
CA THR A 175 16.92 42.22 -54.26
C THR A 175 18.26 42.61 -53.64
N LEU A 176 19.34 41.91 -54.02
CA LEU A 176 20.71 42.36 -53.77
C LEU A 176 21.13 43.30 -54.91
N ASP A 177 21.55 44.52 -54.58
CA ASP A 177 22.15 45.42 -55.58
C ASP A 177 23.56 44.94 -55.98
N LYS A 178 24.10 45.48 -57.09
CA LYS A 178 25.42 45.13 -57.69
C LYS A 178 26.64 45.17 -56.74
N ILE A 179 26.46 45.60 -55.49
CA ILE A 179 27.49 45.73 -54.45
C ILE A 179 27.27 44.74 -53.28
N GLY A 180 26.25 43.87 -53.34
CA GLY A 180 26.03 42.81 -52.36
C GLY A 180 25.44 43.26 -51.01
N GLN A 181 24.91 44.49 -50.91
CA GLN A 181 24.11 44.92 -49.77
C GLN A 181 22.61 44.63 -49.99
N ARG A 182 21.95 44.11 -48.95
CA ARG A 182 20.49 43.92 -48.91
C ARG A 182 19.80 45.29 -48.92
N THR A 183 18.99 45.57 -49.93
CA THR A 183 18.10 46.74 -49.92
C THR A 183 16.78 46.39 -49.23
N ASN A 184 16.29 47.29 -48.37
CA ASN A 184 15.05 47.13 -47.57
C ASN A 184 13.74 47.22 -48.40
N SER A 185 13.82 47.07 -49.72
CA SER A 185 12.66 47.05 -50.61
C SER A 185 12.15 45.60 -50.77
N LEU A 186 11.25 45.18 -49.87
CA LEU A 186 10.51 43.91 -50.01
C LEU A 186 9.60 43.97 -51.24
N ASN A 187 9.95 43.25 -52.30
CA ASN A 187 9.03 43.05 -53.42
C ASN A 187 8.23 41.76 -53.19
N LEU A 188 6.91 41.89 -53.06
CA LEU A 188 5.98 40.77 -52.89
C LEU A 188 5.39 40.35 -54.24
N TYR A 189 5.49 39.05 -54.56
CA TYR A 189 4.96 38.44 -55.77
C TYR A 189 3.87 37.41 -55.40
N TYR A 190 2.77 37.42 -56.15
CA TYR A 190 1.63 36.52 -55.96
C TYR A 190 1.46 35.61 -57.18
N PHE A 191 1.29 34.29 -56.99
CA PHE A 191 1.10 33.32 -58.08
C PHE A 191 -0.16 32.49 -57.87
N ASP A 192 -0.83 32.04 -58.93
CA ASP A 192 -2.02 31.17 -58.85
C ASP A 192 -1.68 29.65 -58.79
N LYS A 193 -2.71 28.79 -58.74
CA LYS A 193 -2.58 27.31 -58.71
C LYS A 193 -1.89 26.73 -59.96
N SER A 194 -1.78 27.49 -61.05
CA SER A 194 -1.14 27.10 -62.30
C SER A 194 0.31 27.59 -62.42
N GLY A 195 0.76 28.46 -61.51
CA GLY A 195 2.07 29.09 -61.52
C GLY A 195 2.14 30.42 -62.27
N GLN A 196 0.99 31.02 -62.65
CA GLN A 196 0.92 32.30 -63.34
C GLN A 196 1.04 33.47 -62.34
N LEU A 197 1.87 34.47 -62.65
CA LEU A 197 2.09 35.66 -61.81
C LEU A 197 0.85 36.58 -61.84
N ILE A 198 0.30 36.87 -60.66
CA ILE A 198 -0.90 37.68 -60.45
C ILE A 198 -0.56 39.19 -60.31
N SER A 199 0.41 39.59 -59.47
CA SER A 199 0.82 41.01 -59.30
C SER A 199 2.18 41.23 -58.59
N VAL A 200 2.70 42.48 -58.63
CA VAL A 200 3.94 42.95 -57.95
C VAL A 200 3.65 44.22 -57.13
N ASN A 201 4.07 44.26 -55.85
CA ASN A 201 4.00 45.41 -54.92
C ASN A 201 2.61 46.00 -54.62
N TYR A 202 1.91 45.42 -53.64
CA TYR A 202 0.70 45.99 -53.03
C TYR A 202 1.07 46.79 -51.74
N PRO A 203 0.60 48.04 -51.53
CA PRO A 203 0.90 48.83 -50.33
C PRO A 203 0.23 48.23 -49.07
N PRO A 204 0.70 48.56 -47.85
CA PRO A 204 0.50 47.72 -46.66
C PRO A 204 -0.92 47.84 -46.09
N SER A 205 -1.83 47.00 -46.58
CA SER A 205 -2.97 46.50 -45.81
C SER A 205 -2.59 45.12 -45.29
N VAL A 206 -2.35 44.99 -43.98
CA VAL A 206 -2.06 43.69 -43.35
C VAL A 206 -3.32 42.85 -43.41
N ALA A 207 -3.45 42.06 -44.47
CA ALA A 207 -4.49 41.06 -44.57
C ALA A 207 -4.12 39.84 -43.72
N ARG A 208 -4.99 39.48 -42.76
CA ARG A 208 -4.84 38.25 -41.94
C ARG A 208 -5.26 37.01 -42.72
N GLU A 209 -5.19 35.83 -42.09
CA GLU A 209 -5.65 34.57 -42.67
C GLU A 209 -7.06 34.67 -43.24
N PHE A 210 -7.26 34.15 -44.45
CA PHE A 210 -8.58 34.03 -45.05
C PHE A 210 -9.37 32.96 -44.33
N GLN A 211 -10.47 33.35 -43.68
CA GLN A 211 -11.44 32.43 -43.11
C GLN A 211 -12.71 32.53 -43.96
N GLU A 212 -13.09 31.40 -44.56
CA GLU A 212 -14.18 31.31 -45.54
C GLU A 212 -14.10 32.25 -46.75
N GLY A 213 -12.89 32.48 -47.26
CA GLY A 213 -12.61 33.30 -48.44
C GLY A 213 -12.54 34.81 -48.19
N LEU A 214 -12.59 35.25 -46.93
CA LEU A 214 -12.41 36.65 -46.54
C LEU A 214 -11.33 36.81 -45.47
N ALA A 215 -10.44 37.78 -45.66
CA ALA A 215 -9.38 38.14 -44.72
C ALA A 215 -9.66 39.50 -44.10
N ILE A 216 -9.38 39.65 -42.80
CA ILE A 216 -9.45 40.95 -42.11
C ILE A 216 -8.34 41.85 -42.62
N ILE A 217 -8.69 43.10 -42.98
CA ILE A 217 -7.76 44.17 -43.36
C ILE A 217 -7.90 45.35 -42.41
N GLU A 218 -6.83 46.13 -42.23
CA GLU A 218 -6.80 47.31 -41.38
C GLU A 218 -6.32 48.53 -42.17
N GLN A 219 -6.91 49.71 -41.94
CA GLN A 219 -6.51 50.98 -42.55
C GLN A 219 -6.28 52.05 -41.48
N ASN A 220 -5.12 52.72 -41.57
CA ASN A 220 -4.71 53.79 -40.67
C ASN A 220 -5.29 55.14 -41.13
N LEU A 221 -6.04 55.82 -40.27
CA LEU A 221 -6.61 57.15 -40.54
C LEU A 221 -5.67 58.31 -40.16
N TRP A 222 -4.50 58.03 -39.57
CA TRP A 222 -3.49 59.03 -39.20
C TRP A 222 -2.12 58.67 -39.80
N GLN A 223 -1.71 59.33 -40.88
CA GLN A 223 -0.31 59.24 -41.35
C GLN A 223 0.55 60.40 -40.81
N LYS A 224 1.61 60.04 -40.09
CA LYS A 224 2.95 60.66 -40.19
C LYS A 224 3.97 59.55 -40.52
N PRO A 225 5.07 59.84 -41.25
CA PRO A 225 5.78 58.84 -42.06
C PRO A 225 6.79 57.93 -41.34
N ASP A 226 7.06 58.12 -40.05
CA ASP A 226 8.33 57.66 -39.45
C ASP A 226 8.25 56.50 -38.44
N PHE A 227 7.16 55.73 -38.39
CA PHE A 227 7.09 54.53 -37.53
C PHE A 227 6.92 53.24 -38.36
N PRO A 228 7.73 52.19 -38.11
CA PRO A 228 7.53 50.90 -38.74
C PRO A 228 6.31 50.18 -38.12
N PRO A 229 5.54 49.41 -38.91
CA PRO A 229 4.41 48.65 -38.39
C PRO A 229 4.88 47.48 -37.53
N VAL A 230 4.28 47.33 -36.34
CA VAL A 230 4.46 46.17 -35.47
C VAL A 230 3.70 44.98 -36.08
N VAL A 231 4.42 43.91 -36.41
CA VAL A 231 3.84 42.65 -36.88
C VAL A 231 3.55 41.77 -35.66
N ALA A 232 2.27 41.62 -35.30
CA ALA A 232 1.82 40.66 -34.30
C ALA A 232 1.04 39.51 -34.97
N THR A 233 1.60 38.30 -34.91
CA THR A 233 0.96 37.06 -35.39
C THR A 233 0.38 36.29 -34.21
N SER A 234 -0.95 36.33 -34.04
CA SER A 234 -1.66 35.37 -33.18
C SER A 234 -2.97 34.94 -33.84
N GLU A 235 -3.29 33.65 -33.74
CA GLU A 235 -4.42 32.95 -34.41
C GLU A 235 -5.83 33.37 -33.93
N TYR A 236 -5.96 34.41 -33.10
CA TYR A 236 -7.23 34.74 -32.47
C TYR A 236 -7.47 36.26 -32.35
N GLY A 237 -8.51 36.75 -33.05
CA GLY A 237 -9.29 37.96 -32.77
C GLY A 237 -8.59 39.17 -32.16
N PHE A 238 -8.48 40.27 -32.92
CA PHE A 238 -7.81 41.48 -32.45
C PHE A 238 -8.75 42.67 -32.30
N ILE A 239 -8.50 43.48 -31.27
CA ILE A 239 -9.18 44.76 -31.05
C ILE A 239 -8.18 45.85 -31.40
N SER A 240 -8.53 46.67 -32.39
CA SER A 240 -7.71 47.80 -32.82
C SER A 240 -7.53 48.78 -31.67
N SER A 241 -6.29 48.95 -31.22
CA SER A 241 -5.86 50.10 -30.42
C SER A 241 -5.21 51.10 -31.36
N ASN A 242 -5.57 52.38 -31.22
CA ASN A 242 -5.08 53.54 -31.99
C ASN A 242 -5.81 53.89 -33.30
N GLY A 243 -7.14 53.84 -33.32
CA GLY A 243 -7.94 54.48 -34.39
C GLY A 243 -7.85 53.81 -35.77
N LEU A 244 -7.29 52.60 -35.86
CA LEU A 244 -7.32 51.76 -37.06
C LEU A 244 -8.74 51.19 -37.21
N LYS A 245 -9.33 51.35 -38.40
CA LYS A 245 -10.60 50.68 -38.74
C LYS A 245 -10.29 49.35 -39.42
N CYS A 246 -11.08 48.32 -39.12
CA CYS A 246 -10.97 47.01 -39.77
C CYS A 246 -12.09 46.79 -40.80
N GLY A 247 -11.77 46.02 -41.84
CA GLY A 247 -12.63 45.62 -42.96
C GLY A 247 -12.25 44.22 -43.46
N PHE A 248 -12.74 43.82 -44.63
CA PHE A 248 -12.47 42.50 -45.20
C PHE A 248 -12.13 42.56 -46.69
N GLN A 249 -11.20 41.71 -47.13
CA GLN A 249 -10.85 41.52 -48.54
C GLN A 249 -11.06 40.07 -48.97
N ASP A 250 -11.28 39.85 -50.26
CA ASP A 250 -11.34 38.51 -50.87
C ASP A 250 -9.95 37.95 -51.20
N GLU A 251 -9.91 36.66 -51.54
CA GLU A 251 -8.70 35.92 -51.90
C GLU A 251 -7.91 36.57 -53.04
N GLN A 252 -8.58 37.34 -53.91
CA GLN A 252 -7.98 38.07 -55.03
C GLN A 252 -7.41 39.44 -54.61
N GLY A 253 -7.48 39.79 -53.31
CA GLY A 253 -6.97 41.05 -52.76
C GLY A 253 -7.89 42.24 -52.98
N LYS A 254 -9.12 42.02 -53.48
CA LYS A 254 -10.12 43.05 -53.64
C LYS A 254 -10.84 43.26 -52.30
N VAL A 255 -10.92 44.51 -51.88
CA VAL A 255 -11.63 44.89 -50.66
C VAL A 255 -13.13 44.64 -50.86
N VAL A 256 -13.67 43.64 -50.16
CA VAL A 256 -15.10 43.28 -50.18
C VAL A 256 -15.88 44.14 -49.20
N ILE A 257 -15.31 44.40 -48.02
CA ILE A 257 -15.89 45.24 -46.99
C ILE A 257 -14.85 46.29 -46.61
N LYS A 258 -15.15 47.56 -46.88
CA LYS A 258 -14.21 48.65 -46.60
C LYS A 258 -13.91 48.74 -45.10
N PRO A 259 -12.67 49.08 -44.70
CA PRO A 259 -12.33 49.27 -43.31
C PRO A 259 -13.19 50.36 -42.65
N GLN A 260 -14.11 49.96 -41.77
CA GLN A 260 -15.06 50.88 -41.12
C GLN A 260 -15.40 50.51 -39.67
N PHE A 261 -15.03 49.31 -39.21
CA PHE A 261 -15.37 48.80 -37.88
C PHE A 261 -14.23 49.05 -36.88
N ASP A 262 -14.56 49.21 -35.60
CA ASP A 262 -13.62 49.44 -34.49
C ASP A 262 -12.93 48.15 -34.00
N GLY A 263 -13.35 46.99 -34.50
CA GLY A 263 -12.81 45.67 -34.17
C GLY A 263 -13.51 44.59 -35.00
N CYS A 264 -12.78 43.56 -35.41
CA CYS A 264 -13.29 42.51 -36.30
C CYS A 264 -12.77 41.15 -35.83
N GLN A 265 -13.67 40.18 -35.78
CA GLN A 265 -13.36 38.75 -35.66
C GLN A 265 -13.40 38.09 -37.04
N SER A 266 -12.74 36.94 -37.18
CA SER A 266 -12.74 36.19 -38.43
C SER A 266 -14.12 35.63 -38.76
N PHE A 267 -14.43 35.52 -40.06
CA PHE A 267 -15.64 34.84 -40.52
C PHE A 267 -15.65 33.37 -40.05
N SER A 268 -16.77 32.93 -39.50
CA SER A 268 -17.03 31.55 -39.14
C SER A 268 -18.53 31.27 -39.29
N HIS A 269 -18.84 30.20 -40.01
CA HIS A 269 -20.18 29.83 -40.46
C HIS A 269 -20.92 31.02 -41.10
N SER A 270 -20.26 31.67 -42.06
CA SER A 270 -20.76 32.83 -42.83
C SER A 270 -21.05 34.13 -42.07
N LEU A 271 -20.70 34.21 -40.78
CA LEU A 271 -20.82 35.43 -39.98
C LEU A 271 -19.46 35.88 -39.43
N ALA A 272 -19.25 37.20 -39.36
CA ALA A 272 -18.13 37.79 -38.63
C ALA A 272 -18.64 38.73 -37.54
N ALA A 273 -18.09 38.61 -36.33
CA ALA A 273 -18.39 39.56 -35.26
C ALA A 273 -17.60 40.86 -35.51
N VAL A 274 -18.28 42.00 -35.50
CA VAL A 274 -17.67 43.32 -35.70
C VAL A 274 -18.12 44.30 -34.63
N ARG A 275 -17.24 45.23 -34.26
CA ARG A 275 -17.48 46.26 -33.25
C ARG A 275 -17.69 47.62 -33.91
N VAL A 276 -18.72 48.33 -33.48
CA VAL A 276 -19.01 49.72 -33.85
C VAL A 276 -19.44 50.48 -32.60
N GLN A 277 -18.79 51.60 -32.30
CA GLN A 277 -19.14 52.46 -31.15
C GLN A 277 -19.26 51.66 -29.84
N ASP A 278 -18.26 50.83 -29.56
CA ASP A 278 -18.16 49.98 -28.37
C ASP A 278 -19.25 48.90 -28.20
N LYS A 279 -20.03 48.63 -29.25
CA LYS A 279 -20.96 47.50 -29.29
C LYS A 279 -20.59 46.53 -30.40
N TRP A 280 -20.72 45.24 -30.10
CA TRP A 280 -20.50 44.16 -31.05
C TRP A 280 -21.81 43.75 -31.73
N GLY A 281 -21.73 43.47 -33.02
CA GLY A 281 -22.77 42.90 -33.87
C GLY A 281 -22.17 41.84 -34.79
N TYR A 282 -22.98 41.29 -35.69
CA TYR A 282 -22.53 40.32 -36.69
C TYR A 282 -22.88 40.78 -38.08
N ILE A 283 -21.94 40.62 -39.00
CA ILE A 283 -22.11 40.92 -40.41
C ILE A 283 -22.02 39.66 -41.26
N ASP A 284 -22.66 39.69 -42.42
CA ASP A 284 -22.48 38.70 -43.47
C ASP A 284 -21.26 39.04 -44.35
N LYS A 285 -20.98 38.16 -45.32
CA LYS A 285 -19.88 38.30 -46.29
C LYS A 285 -20.01 39.52 -47.21
N THR A 286 -21.19 40.13 -47.28
CA THR A 286 -21.42 41.36 -48.07
C THR A 286 -21.18 42.62 -47.23
N GLY A 287 -20.99 42.48 -45.92
CA GLY A 287 -20.80 43.58 -44.98
C GLY A 287 -22.09 44.14 -44.40
N PHE A 288 -23.24 43.53 -44.69
CA PHE A 288 -24.50 43.90 -44.05
C PHE A 288 -24.60 43.31 -42.66
N PHE A 289 -25.16 44.07 -41.73
CA PHE A 289 -25.44 43.60 -40.39
C PHE A 289 -26.56 42.56 -40.40
N VAL A 290 -26.19 41.30 -40.14
CA VAL A 290 -27.15 40.24 -39.80
C VAL A 290 -27.66 40.45 -38.38
N VAL A 291 -26.80 40.96 -37.50
CA VAL A 291 -27.16 41.42 -36.16
C VAL A 291 -26.56 42.80 -35.93
N SER A 292 -27.41 43.80 -35.78
CA SER A 292 -26.97 45.17 -35.47
C SER A 292 -26.14 45.21 -34.18
N PRO A 293 -25.12 46.09 -34.09
CA PRO A 293 -24.29 46.24 -32.90
C PRO A 293 -25.13 46.53 -31.65
N GLN A 294 -25.16 45.59 -30.72
CA GLN A 294 -25.97 45.68 -29.50
C GLN A 294 -25.39 44.90 -28.31
N PHE A 295 -24.37 44.08 -28.53
CA PHE A 295 -23.72 43.27 -27.51
C PHE A 295 -22.53 44.00 -26.91
N ASP A 296 -22.24 43.74 -25.64
CA ASP A 296 -21.02 44.24 -24.99
C ASP A 296 -19.78 43.51 -25.52
N TYR A 297 -19.93 42.24 -25.92
CA TYR A 297 -18.88 41.43 -26.54
C TYR A 297 -19.47 40.34 -27.44
N ALA A 298 -18.78 39.97 -28.52
CA ALA A 298 -19.11 38.84 -29.38
C ALA A 298 -17.84 38.12 -29.89
N ASP A 299 -17.83 36.79 -29.89
CA ASP A 299 -16.72 35.95 -30.40
C ASP A 299 -17.10 35.25 -31.72
N SER A 300 -16.12 34.75 -32.48
CA SER A 300 -16.37 33.92 -33.66
C SER A 300 -17.19 32.67 -33.31
N LEU A 301 -17.95 32.15 -34.28
CA LEU A 301 -18.73 30.94 -34.10
C LEU A 301 -17.79 29.73 -33.93
N VAL A 302 -17.99 28.94 -32.87
CA VAL A 302 -17.28 27.68 -32.63
C VAL A 302 -18.33 26.59 -32.40
N GLU A 303 -18.21 25.48 -33.12
CA GLU A 303 -19.26 24.44 -33.17
C GLU A 303 -20.67 24.98 -33.48
N GLU A 304 -20.80 25.84 -34.51
CA GLU A 304 -22.07 26.47 -34.95
C GLU A 304 -22.70 27.45 -33.93
N ARG A 305 -21.94 27.89 -32.90
CA ARG A 305 -22.41 28.80 -31.85
C ARG A 305 -21.44 29.94 -31.60
N GLY A 306 -21.92 31.18 -31.64
CA GLY A 306 -21.15 32.38 -31.33
C GLY A 306 -21.46 32.85 -29.92
N LEU A 307 -20.42 33.04 -29.10
CA LEU A 307 -20.56 33.61 -27.75
C LEU A 307 -20.96 35.08 -27.86
N ILE A 308 -21.99 35.50 -27.13
CA ILE A 308 -22.37 36.91 -26.99
C ILE A 308 -22.51 37.29 -25.52
N ILE A 309 -22.16 38.52 -25.18
CA ILE A 309 -22.35 39.10 -23.85
C ILE A 309 -23.25 40.32 -23.97
N LYS A 310 -24.32 40.36 -23.19
CA LYS A 310 -25.22 41.52 -23.09
C LYS A 310 -25.56 41.77 -21.62
N ASP A 311 -25.33 42.98 -21.15
CA ASP A 311 -25.52 43.42 -19.77
C ASP A 311 -24.76 42.52 -18.77
N GLY A 312 -23.55 42.10 -19.15
CA GLY A 312 -22.69 41.21 -18.36
C GLY A 312 -23.12 39.75 -18.29
N LYS A 313 -24.13 39.34 -19.06
CA LYS A 313 -24.61 37.95 -19.14
C LYS A 313 -24.25 37.31 -20.48
N ILE A 314 -23.89 36.04 -20.43
CA ILE A 314 -23.57 35.19 -21.57
C ILE A 314 -24.85 34.67 -22.22
N GLY A 315 -24.90 34.82 -23.54
CA GLY A 315 -25.82 34.14 -24.45
C GLY A 315 -25.06 33.56 -25.64
N PHE A 316 -25.79 32.91 -26.54
CA PHE A 316 -25.23 32.34 -27.76
C PHE A 316 -26.12 32.60 -28.97
N ILE A 317 -25.47 32.91 -30.09
CA ILE A 317 -26.10 33.03 -31.40
C ILE A 317 -25.79 31.81 -32.27
N ASN A 318 -26.63 31.57 -33.28
CA ASN A 318 -26.34 30.63 -34.35
C ASN A 318 -25.87 31.34 -35.63
N GLU A 319 -25.61 30.55 -36.65
CA GLU A 319 -25.18 30.97 -38.00
C GLU A 319 -26.20 31.88 -38.71
N ALA A 320 -27.47 31.85 -38.29
CA ALA A 320 -28.50 32.75 -38.79
C ALA A 320 -28.52 34.11 -38.06
N GLY A 321 -27.58 34.36 -37.13
CA GLY A 321 -27.55 35.55 -36.28
C GLY A 321 -28.65 35.60 -35.23
N LYS A 322 -29.45 34.53 -35.10
CA LYS A 322 -30.51 34.44 -34.10
C LYS A 322 -29.90 34.08 -32.76
N VAL A 323 -30.24 34.84 -31.73
CA VAL A 323 -29.94 34.48 -30.34
C VAL A 323 -30.70 33.20 -29.99
N VAL A 324 -30.01 32.07 -29.99
CA VAL A 324 -30.57 30.74 -29.64
C VAL A 324 -30.61 30.58 -28.13
N ILE A 325 -29.61 31.11 -27.44
CA ILE A 325 -29.52 31.08 -25.98
C ILE A 325 -29.53 32.53 -25.51
N LYS A 326 -30.62 32.96 -24.88
CA LYS A 326 -30.76 34.34 -24.40
C LYS A 326 -29.70 34.63 -23.32
N PRO A 327 -29.09 35.83 -23.31
CA PRO A 327 -28.18 36.25 -22.25
C PRO A 327 -28.82 36.15 -20.86
N GLN A 328 -28.48 35.10 -20.11
CA GLN A 328 -29.07 34.82 -18.81
C GLN A 328 -28.08 34.30 -17.75
N TYR A 329 -26.92 33.81 -18.19
CA TYR A 329 -25.90 33.21 -17.32
C TYR A 329 -24.70 34.14 -17.12
N PHE A 330 -23.98 34.02 -16.00
CA PHE A 330 -22.73 34.74 -15.78
C PHE A 330 -21.52 33.93 -16.27
N PRO A 331 -20.38 34.58 -16.61
CA PRO A 331 -19.10 33.89 -16.82
C PRO A 331 -18.61 33.18 -15.56
N SER A 332 -17.78 32.14 -15.71
CA SER A 332 -17.18 31.36 -14.60
C SER A 332 -15.66 31.51 -14.58
N ALA A 333 -15.01 31.59 -13.42
CA ALA A 333 -13.54 31.69 -13.34
C ALA A 333 -12.91 30.35 -12.92
N GLU A 334 -11.75 29.99 -13.49
CA GLU A 334 -11.02 28.75 -13.16
C GLU A 334 -10.30 28.81 -11.80
N SER A 335 -9.98 30.00 -11.28
CA SER A 335 -9.12 30.19 -10.11
C SER A 335 -9.83 30.34 -8.76
N GLY A 336 -11.13 30.07 -8.66
CA GLY A 336 -11.83 30.04 -7.38
C GLY A 336 -12.12 31.40 -6.73
N TYR A 337 -11.95 32.50 -7.46
CA TYR A 337 -12.52 33.79 -7.08
C TYR A 337 -13.75 34.08 -7.94
N ILE A 338 -14.93 33.94 -7.33
CA ILE A 338 -16.16 34.54 -7.85
C ILE A 338 -16.27 35.89 -7.14
N GLY A 339 -15.39 36.83 -7.54
CA GLY A 339 -15.60 38.24 -7.26
C GLY A 339 -16.79 38.71 -8.10
N GLU A 340 -17.63 39.56 -7.51
CA GLU A 340 -18.91 40.01 -8.06
C GLU A 340 -18.85 40.27 -9.57
N SER A 341 -19.91 39.85 -10.29
CA SER A 341 -20.04 39.90 -11.75
C SER A 341 -19.71 41.24 -12.44
N LYS A 342 -19.54 42.33 -11.67
CA LYS A 342 -19.05 43.63 -12.13
C LYS A 342 -17.54 43.66 -12.41
N ASP A 343 -16.70 43.00 -11.63
CA ASP A 343 -15.24 43.05 -11.79
C ASP A 343 -14.78 42.24 -13.01
N LEU A 344 -15.47 41.14 -13.33
CA LEU A 344 -15.22 40.37 -14.55
C LEU A 344 -15.64 41.14 -15.81
N LEU A 345 -16.76 41.86 -15.76
CA LEU A 345 -17.19 42.74 -16.85
C LEU A 345 -16.21 43.92 -17.05
N ASN A 346 -15.69 44.49 -15.97
CA ASN A 346 -14.65 45.52 -16.01
C ASN A 346 -13.34 44.97 -16.56
N SER A 347 -12.95 43.74 -16.18
CA SER A 347 -11.80 43.09 -16.80
C SER A 347 -12.04 42.85 -18.30
N PHE A 348 -13.18 42.34 -18.75
CA PHE A 348 -13.48 42.21 -20.20
C PHE A 348 -13.47 43.56 -20.94
N LYS A 349 -13.89 44.65 -20.29
CA LYS A 349 -13.79 46.02 -20.83
C LYS A 349 -12.35 46.55 -20.84
N GLU A 350 -11.53 46.27 -19.83
CA GLU A 350 -10.09 46.59 -19.79
C GLU A 350 -9.28 45.74 -20.79
N TYR A 351 -9.63 44.46 -20.99
CA TYR A 351 -9.08 43.55 -22.01
C TYR A 351 -9.37 44.02 -23.43
N ALA A 352 -10.46 44.76 -23.63
CA ALA A 352 -10.77 45.36 -24.93
C ALA A 352 -9.78 46.47 -25.33
N HIS A 353 -8.96 46.96 -24.40
CA HIS A 353 -8.03 48.07 -24.63
C HIS A 353 -6.53 47.69 -24.62
N GLN A 354 -6.14 46.48 -24.21
CA GLN A 354 -4.72 46.10 -24.07
C GLN A 354 -4.17 45.23 -25.22
N LEU A 355 -2.91 45.51 -25.60
CA LEU A 355 -2.23 45.08 -26.84
C LEU A 355 -1.60 43.68 -26.85
N GLU A 356 -1.56 42.94 -25.73
CA GLU A 356 -0.96 41.60 -25.68
C GLU A 356 -1.67 40.68 -24.66
N PRO A 357 -1.94 39.40 -24.99
CA PRO A 357 -2.54 38.44 -24.06
C PRO A 357 -1.44 37.79 -23.19
N SER A 358 -1.06 38.43 -22.09
CA SER A 358 -0.07 37.87 -21.15
C SER A 358 -0.67 37.24 -19.88
N SER A 359 -1.99 37.14 -19.74
CA SER A 359 -2.64 36.55 -18.57
C SER A 359 -3.23 35.17 -18.87
N LYS A 360 -2.58 34.15 -18.31
CA LYS A 360 -2.93 32.72 -18.35
C LYS A 360 -4.31 32.32 -17.77
N ASN A 361 -5.24 33.23 -17.49
CA ASN A 361 -6.39 32.95 -16.60
C ASN A 361 -7.79 33.28 -17.14
N ILE A 362 -7.98 33.55 -18.44
CA ILE A 362 -9.33 33.75 -19.00
C ILE A 362 -9.69 32.62 -19.94
N VAL A 363 -10.37 31.61 -19.39
CA VAL A 363 -11.04 30.57 -20.16
C VAL A 363 -12.14 31.22 -21.01
N ARG A 364 -11.98 31.21 -22.33
CA ARG A 364 -13.06 31.57 -23.25
C ARG A 364 -14.15 30.48 -23.15
N HIS A 365 -15.33 30.84 -22.63
CA HIS A 365 -16.50 29.95 -22.43
C HIS A 365 -17.13 29.46 -23.74
N ARG A 366 -16.36 28.72 -24.52
CA ARG A 366 -16.78 28.15 -25.81
C ARG A 366 -17.42 26.79 -25.59
N PHE A 367 -18.26 26.39 -26.54
CA PHE A 367 -18.68 25.00 -26.64
C PHE A 367 -17.45 24.12 -26.89
N SER A 368 -17.28 23.10 -26.03
CA SER A 368 -16.34 21.99 -26.21
C SER A 368 -17.09 20.70 -25.96
N HIS A 369 -17.04 19.75 -26.91
CA HIS A 369 -17.81 18.50 -26.84
C HIS A 369 -19.32 18.72 -26.71
N GLY A 370 -19.84 19.78 -27.34
CA GLY A 370 -21.26 20.13 -27.29
C GLY A 370 -21.78 20.67 -25.97
N LEU A 371 -20.89 20.96 -25.01
CA LEU A 371 -21.22 21.60 -23.73
C LEU A 371 -20.44 22.91 -23.52
N ALA A 372 -21.07 23.90 -22.90
CA ALA A 372 -20.42 25.16 -22.52
C ALA A 372 -20.59 25.42 -21.02
N THR A 373 -19.54 25.94 -20.38
CA THR A 373 -19.52 26.30 -18.95
C THR A 373 -20.38 27.54 -18.71
N VAL A 374 -21.25 27.51 -17.70
CA VAL A 374 -22.09 28.64 -17.26
C VAL A 374 -22.09 28.79 -15.75
N ALA A 375 -22.32 30.00 -15.24
CA ALA A 375 -22.52 30.24 -13.82
C ALA A 375 -23.87 30.90 -13.47
N THR A 376 -24.44 30.50 -12.33
CA THR A 376 -25.60 31.14 -11.67
C THR A 376 -25.35 31.15 -10.16
N ASP A 377 -25.59 32.28 -9.49
CA ASP A 377 -25.51 32.42 -8.02
C ASP A 377 -24.21 31.90 -7.38
N GLY A 378 -23.07 32.20 -8.02
CA GLY A 378 -21.76 31.78 -7.50
C GLY A 378 -21.45 30.29 -7.62
N LYS A 379 -22.17 29.56 -8.47
CA LYS A 379 -21.87 28.17 -8.83
C LYS A 379 -21.81 27.99 -10.34
N CYS A 380 -20.96 27.09 -10.80
CA CYS A 380 -20.79 26.75 -12.20
C CYS A 380 -21.42 25.39 -12.55
N GLY A 381 -21.85 25.27 -13.81
CA GLY A 381 -22.45 24.10 -14.45
C GLY A 381 -22.26 24.14 -15.97
N TYR A 382 -23.02 23.34 -16.71
CA TYR A 382 -22.87 23.20 -18.16
C TYR A 382 -24.20 23.23 -18.89
N ILE A 383 -24.24 23.91 -20.04
CA ILE A 383 -25.37 23.94 -20.97
C ILE A 383 -25.07 23.19 -22.26
N ASP A 384 -26.10 22.64 -22.88
CA ASP A 384 -26.03 22.08 -24.22
C ASP A 384 -26.20 23.16 -25.33
N LYS A 385 -26.06 22.74 -26.60
CA LYS A 385 -26.19 23.62 -27.77
C LYS A 385 -27.61 24.21 -27.96
N GLN A 386 -28.59 23.72 -27.21
CA GLN A 386 -29.97 24.19 -27.17
C GLN A 386 -30.20 25.17 -26.01
N GLY A 387 -29.20 25.40 -25.16
CA GLY A 387 -29.29 26.29 -23.99
C GLY A 387 -29.98 25.65 -22.79
N LYS A 388 -30.22 24.34 -22.82
CA LYS A 388 -30.73 23.60 -21.67
C LYS A 388 -29.55 23.25 -20.77
N LEU A 389 -29.78 23.33 -19.45
CA LEU A 389 -28.82 22.89 -18.46
C LEU A 389 -28.59 21.38 -18.59
N ALA A 390 -27.46 20.99 -19.16
CA ALA A 390 -27.01 19.60 -19.21
C ALA A 390 -26.53 19.16 -17.82
N ILE A 391 -25.83 20.05 -17.11
CA ILE A 391 -25.37 19.87 -15.74
C ILE A 391 -25.75 21.13 -14.97
N LYS A 392 -26.62 20.98 -13.97
CA LYS A 392 -27.10 22.10 -13.17
C LYS A 392 -25.93 22.78 -12.44
N PRO A 393 -25.91 24.12 -12.32
CA PRO A 393 -24.84 24.82 -11.62
C PRO A 393 -24.79 24.42 -10.14
N GLN A 394 -23.74 23.71 -9.76
CA GLN A 394 -23.60 23.11 -8.43
C GLN A 394 -22.16 23.14 -7.90
N PHE A 395 -21.19 23.40 -8.76
CA PHE A 395 -19.76 23.39 -8.46
C PHE A 395 -19.24 24.80 -8.17
N SER A 396 -18.17 24.93 -7.39
CA SER A 396 -17.52 26.21 -7.12
C SER A 396 -16.56 26.65 -8.22
N ALA A 397 -16.01 25.70 -8.98
CA ALA A 397 -15.19 25.95 -10.17
C ALA A 397 -15.35 24.81 -11.19
N CYS A 398 -15.30 25.14 -12.48
CA CYS A 398 -15.52 24.23 -13.60
C CYS A 398 -14.56 24.57 -14.74
N SER A 399 -13.82 23.60 -15.23
CA SER A 399 -13.03 23.72 -16.46
C SER A 399 -13.84 23.28 -17.69
N PRO A 400 -13.52 23.74 -18.91
CA PRO A 400 -14.10 23.18 -20.13
C PRO A 400 -13.84 21.67 -20.23
N PHE A 401 -14.69 20.95 -20.95
CA PHE A 401 -14.42 19.55 -21.30
C PHE A 401 -13.17 19.46 -22.18
N ASP A 402 -12.22 18.62 -21.78
CA ASP A 402 -10.98 18.37 -22.51
C ASP A 402 -11.21 17.51 -23.77
N SER A 403 -10.16 17.22 -24.54
CA SER A 403 -10.19 16.35 -25.73
C SER A 403 -10.65 14.91 -25.45
N TYR A 404 -10.81 14.54 -24.19
CA TYR A 404 -11.20 13.21 -23.72
C TYR A 404 -12.64 13.20 -23.16
N GLY A 405 -13.36 14.31 -23.21
CA GLY A 405 -14.74 14.42 -22.72
C GLY A 405 -14.85 14.40 -21.19
N ILE A 406 -13.77 14.79 -20.50
CA ILE A 406 -13.70 14.91 -19.03
C ILE A 406 -13.51 16.38 -18.67
N ALA A 407 -14.18 16.81 -17.60
CA ALA A 407 -14.00 18.16 -17.04
C ALA A 407 -13.63 18.08 -15.56
N GLN A 408 -12.68 18.92 -15.15
CA GLN A 408 -12.31 19.10 -13.75
C GLN A 408 -13.28 20.07 -13.07
N VAL A 409 -13.77 19.72 -11.88
CA VAL A 409 -14.71 20.53 -11.10
C VAL A 409 -14.36 20.53 -9.61
N ARG A 410 -14.83 21.55 -8.89
CA ARG A 410 -14.69 21.67 -7.42
C ARG A 410 -16.07 21.81 -6.77
N GLN A 411 -16.30 21.20 -5.60
CA GLN A 411 -17.52 21.44 -4.80
C GLN A 411 -17.24 22.50 -3.71
N ASN A 412 -18.24 23.32 -3.38
CA ASN A 412 -18.04 24.59 -2.67
C ASN A 412 -17.58 24.45 -1.20
N THR A 413 -16.83 25.46 -0.76
CA THR A 413 -16.13 25.59 0.53
C THR A 413 -16.97 26.36 1.54
N ASN A 414 -16.94 25.93 2.80
CA ASN A 414 -17.49 26.69 3.93
C ASN A 414 -16.53 26.66 5.14
N THR A 415 -15.23 26.57 4.90
CA THR A 415 -14.23 26.59 5.96
C THR A 415 -13.08 27.52 5.59
N SER A 416 -12.96 28.58 6.39
CA SER A 416 -11.88 29.56 6.44
C SER A 416 -10.56 28.98 6.96
N ALA A 417 -10.17 27.81 6.45
CA ALA A 417 -8.88 27.19 6.71
C ALA A 417 -8.41 26.50 5.43
N GLY A 418 -7.22 26.86 4.96
CA GLY A 418 -6.55 26.36 3.75
C GLY A 418 -6.38 24.85 3.72
N SER A 419 -7.47 24.15 3.47
CA SER A 419 -7.56 22.70 3.32
C SER A 419 -7.65 22.39 1.83
N TRP A 420 -6.65 21.67 1.34
CA TRP A 420 -6.55 21.14 -0.01
C TRP A 420 -7.73 20.17 -0.27
N LEU A 421 -8.85 20.67 -0.79
CA LEU A 421 -9.91 19.81 -1.32
C LEU A 421 -9.51 19.28 -2.69
N GLN A 422 -9.59 17.95 -2.84
CA GLN A 422 -9.22 17.24 -4.06
C GLN A 422 -10.11 17.65 -5.26
N PRO A 423 -9.54 17.84 -6.46
CA PRO A 423 -10.34 18.07 -7.65
C PRO A 423 -11.20 16.85 -7.99
N LEU A 424 -12.49 17.08 -8.27
CA LEU A 424 -13.41 16.08 -8.78
C LEU A 424 -13.38 16.10 -10.30
N TYR A 425 -13.56 14.94 -10.93
CA TYR A 425 -13.67 14.83 -12.38
C TYR A 425 -15.09 14.41 -12.76
N ILE A 426 -15.64 14.98 -13.82
CA ILE A 426 -16.98 14.67 -14.32
C ILE A 426 -16.94 14.31 -15.80
N ASN A 427 -17.87 13.46 -16.24
CA ASN A 427 -18.14 13.23 -17.66
C ASN A 427 -19.22 14.19 -18.19
N SER A 428 -19.49 14.10 -19.50
CA SER A 428 -20.52 14.89 -20.19
C SER A 428 -21.96 14.68 -19.69
N LYS A 429 -22.21 13.66 -18.84
CA LYS A 429 -23.49 13.41 -18.16
C LYS A 429 -23.54 14.00 -16.74
N GLY A 430 -22.44 14.56 -16.24
CA GLY A 430 -22.34 15.13 -14.89
C GLY A 430 -22.10 14.09 -13.79
N GLU A 431 -21.72 12.86 -14.13
CA GLU A 431 -21.37 11.82 -13.17
C GLU A 431 -19.98 12.11 -12.59
N THR A 432 -19.86 12.17 -11.26
CA THR A 432 -18.60 12.45 -10.55
C THR A 432 -17.78 11.19 -10.35
N PHE A 433 -16.48 11.25 -10.67
CA PHE A 433 -15.53 10.16 -10.43
C PHE A 433 -14.57 10.51 -9.29
N PRO A 434 -14.38 9.61 -8.31
CA PRO A 434 -13.27 9.71 -7.37
C PRO A 434 -11.94 9.40 -8.06
N GLN A 435 -10.86 10.04 -7.63
CA GLN A 435 -9.46 9.72 -8.03
C GLN A 435 -9.15 8.22 -7.92
N TYR A 436 -9.85 7.49 -7.04
CA TYR A 436 -9.82 6.03 -6.90
C TYR A 436 -9.97 5.25 -8.23
N ILE A 437 -10.77 5.74 -9.18
CA ILE A 437 -11.08 5.01 -10.43
C ILE A 437 -9.89 5.02 -11.40
N THR A 438 -9.12 6.11 -11.48
CA THR A 438 -7.95 6.20 -12.37
C THR A 438 -6.83 5.25 -11.95
N HIS A 439 -6.52 5.13 -10.65
CA HIS A 439 -5.51 4.15 -10.23
C HIS A 439 -6.00 2.69 -10.34
N LYS A 440 -7.31 2.45 -10.22
CA LYS A 440 -7.91 1.11 -10.45
C LYS A 440 -7.86 0.71 -11.94
N LEU A 441 -7.97 1.69 -12.85
CA LEU A 441 -7.72 1.50 -14.28
C LEU A 441 -6.24 1.19 -14.55
N ILE A 442 -5.31 1.94 -13.94
CA ILE A 442 -3.86 1.71 -14.05
C ILE A 442 -3.50 0.29 -13.57
N SER A 443 -4.06 -0.19 -12.46
CA SER A 443 -3.77 -1.54 -11.95
C SER A 443 -4.36 -2.68 -12.80
N LYS A 444 -5.43 -2.44 -13.55
CA LYS A 444 -5.98 -3.40 -14.52
C LYS A 444 -5.16 -3.53 -15.81
N MET A 445 -4.35 -2.52 -16.14
CA MET A 445 -3.56 -2.50 -17.38
C MET A 445 -2.24 -3.28 -17.30
N TYR A 446 -1.72 -3.54 -16.10
CA TYR A 446 -0.51 -4.34 -15.96
C TYR A 446 -0.80 -5.84 -16.13
N PRO A 447 0.02 -6.56 -16.92
CA PRO A 447 -0.19 -7.98 -17.16
C PRO A 447 -0.04 -8.77 -15.86
N THR A 448 -0.72 -9.93 -15.80
CA THR A 448 -0.67 -10.86 -14.67
C THR A 448 0.77 -11.19 -14.24
N GLN A 449 1.70 -11.27 -15.18
CA GLN A 449 3.13 -11.53 -14.93
C GLN A 449 3.77 -10.46 -14.04
N VAL A 450 3.44 -9.18 -14.25
CA VAL A 450 3.98 -8.07 -13.43
C VAL A 450 3.39 -8.11 -12.02
N LYS A 451 2.10 -8.41 -11.89
CA LYS A 451 1.45 -8.56 -10.58
C LYS A 451 2.04 -9.74 -9.79
N LEU A 452 2.32 -10.85 -10.48
CA LEU A 452 2.95 -12.03 -9.89
C LEU A 452 4.41 -11.76 -9.50
N LEU A 453 5.15 -10.99 -10.30
CA LEU A 453 6.50 -10.53 -9.96
C LEU A 453 6.49 -9.62 -8.74
N ILE A 454 5.57 -8.65 -8.68
CA ILE A 454 5.38 -7.77 -7.52
C ILE A 454 5.06 -8.59 -6.27
N ALA A 455 4.16 -9.57 -6.37
CA ALA A 455 3.82 -10.45 -5.27
C ALA A 455 5.02 -11.27 -4.79
N PHE A 456 5.84 -11.79 -5.70
CA PHE A 456 7.08 -12.51 -5.38
C PHE A 456 8.10 -11.61 -4.68
N MET A 457 8.36 -10.42 -5.23
CA MET A 457 9.27 -9.44 -4.64
C MET A 457 8.79 -8.99 -3.26
N ALA A 458 7.48 -8.76 -3.10
CA ALA A 458 6.87 -8.42 -1.81
C ALA A 458 7.12 -9.52 -0.78
N CYS A 459 6.88 -10.78 -1.11
CA CYS A 459 7.11 -11.91 -0.20
C CYS A 459 8.59 -12.03 0.20
N LEU A 460 9.50 -11.90 -0.77
CA LEU A 460 10.95 -11.99 -0.54
C LEU A 460 11.44 -10.86 0.38
N LEU A 461 11.10 -9.61 0.05
CA LEU A 461 11.48 -8.45 0.85
C LEU A 461 10.80 -8.45 2.22
N TRP A 462 9.60 -9.02 2.34
CA TRP A 462 8.90 -9.20 3.60
C TRP A 462 9.64 -10.16 4.55
N VAL A 463 10.14 -11.30 4.04
CA VAL A 463 10.95 -12.24 4.83
C VAL A 463 12.23 -11.56 5.33
N ILE A 464 12.88 -10.77 4.48
CA ILE A 464 14.07 -9.99 4.86
C ILE A 464 13.71 -8.96 5.93
N ALA A 465 12.62 -8.22 5.76
CA ALA A 465 12.15 -7.21 6.71
C ALA A 465 11.86 -7.80 8.10
N ILE A 466 11.16 -8.93 8.18
CA ILE A 466 10.92 -9.64 9.44
C ILE A 466 12.23 -10.13 10.04
N SER A 467 13.14 -10.67 9.21
CA SER A 467 14.45 -11.13 9.71
C SER A 467 15.25 -9.97 10.32
N CYS A 468 15.20 -8.78 9.72
CA CYS A 468 15.76 -7.55 10.30
C CYS A 468 15.11 -7.20 11.65
N HIS A 469 13.79 -7.28 11.74
CA HIS A 469 13.02 -7.03 12.96
C HIS A 469 13.45 -7.96 14.10
N GLU A 470 13.43 -9.27 13.86
CA GLU A 470 13.80 -10.29 14.84
C GLU A 470 15.29 -10.24 15.22
N PHE A 471 16.16 -9.95 14.26
CA PHE A 471 17.59 -9.74 14.52
C PHE A 471 17.83 -8.51 15.41
N GLY A 472 17.04 -7.45 15.25
CA GLY A 472 17.05 -6.29 16.13
C GLY A 472 16.81 -6.68 17.59
N HIS A 473 15.77 -7.46 17.85
CA HIS A 473 15.51 -8.01 19.18
C HIS A 473 16.69 -8.86 19.70
N ALA A 474 17.23 -9.76 18.88
CA ALA A 474 18.30 -10.67 19.28
C ALA A 474 19.61 -9.95 19.64
N ILE A 475 20.04 -8.94 18.87
CA ILE A 475 21.26 -8.16 19.16
C ILE A 475 21.12 -7.43 20.49
N VAL A 476 20.00 -6.73 20.69
CA VAL A 476 19.82 -5.91 21.88
C VAL A 476 19.62 -6.78 23.13
N ALA A 477 18.97 -7.95 23.00
CA ALA A 477 18.91 -8.95 24.05
C ALA A 477 20.31 -9.48 24.43
N TYR A 478 21.17 -9.74 23.45
CA TYR A 478 22.54 -10.19 23.67
C TYR A 478 23.35 -9.14 24.45
N TRP A 479 23.30 -7.88 24.04
CA TRP A 479 23.94 -6.77 24.78
C TRP A 479 23.33 -6.55 26.16
N GLY A 480 22.02 -6.81 26.28
CA GLY A 480 21.26 -6.75 27.52
C GLY A 480 21.56 -7.88 28.52
N GLY A 481 22.28 -8.92 28.11
CA GLY A 481 22.75 -10.00 29.00
C GLY A 481 22.24 -11.40 28.67
N ASP A 482 21.31 -11.55 27.71
CA ASP A 482 20.87 -12.87 27.28
C ASP A 482 21.83 -13.47 26.25
N THR A 483 22.84 -14.19 26.71
CA THR A 483 23.80 -14.87 25.81
C THR A 483 23.20 -16.07 25.08
N SER A 484 22.03 -16.58 25.52
CA SER A 484 21.40 -17.77 24.93
C SER A 484 20.94 -17.54 23.50
N VAL A 485 20.67 -16.29 23.10
CA VAL A 485 20.33 -15.94 21.71
C VAL A 485 21.45 -16.25 20.72
N LYS A 486 22.72 -16.23 21.18
CA LYS A 486 23.87 -16.67 20.38
C LYS A 486 23.84 -18.18 20.17
N ASP A 487 23.60 -18.94 21.24
CA ASP A 487 23.56 -20.41 21.21
C ASP A 487 22.37 -20.93 20.39
N LYS A 488 21.24 -20.21 20.42
CA LYS A 488 20.06 -20.46 19.57
C LYS A 488 20.30 -20.11 18.09
N GLY A 489 21.41 -19.45 17.77
CA GLY A 489 21.77 -19.07 16.40
C GLY A 489 21.05 -17.82 15.87
N TYR A 490 20.37 -17.05 16.73
CA TYR A 490 19.64 -15.83 16.36
C TYR A 490 20.54 -14.63 16.05
N LEU A 491 21.87 -14.78 16.13
CA LEU A 491 22.84 -13.76 15.68
C LEU A 491 23.43 -14.07 14.29
N SER A 492 23.00 -15.16 13.65
CA SER A 492 23.52 -15.57 12.33
C SER A 492 22.83 -14.92 11.13
N PHE A 493 21.80 -14.09 11.36
CA PHE A 493 20.93 -13.51 10.32
C PHE A 493 20.37 -14.56 9.33
N ASN A 494 20.28 -15.82 9.75
CA ASN A 494 19.74 -16.88 8.92
C ASN A 494 18.21 -16.91 9.05
N PRO A 495 17.43 -16.61 7.98
CA PRO A 495 15.97 -16.62 8.03
C PRO A 495 15.41 -17.93 8.57
N SER A 496 16.06 -19.08 8.29
CA SER A 496 15.61 -20.38 8.75
C SER A 496 15.64 -20.54 10.28
N ARG A 497 16.39 -19.71 11.01
CA ARG A 497 16.48 -19.73 12.48
C ARG A 497 15.37 -18.90 13.13
N TYR A 498 14.90 -17.85 12.47
CA TYR A 498 13.74 -17.07 12.90
C TYR A 498 12.42 -17.67 12.42
N PHE A 499 12.48 -18.80 11.72
CA PHE A 499 11.35 -19.43 11.06
C PHE A 499 10.68 -20.47 11.95
N HIS A 500 9.49 -20.16 12.46
CA HIS A 500 8.56 -21.15 13.00
C HIS A 500 7.40 -21.35 12.00
N PRO A 501 7.14 -22.55 11.47
CA PRO A 501 6.17 -22.77 10.38
C PRO A 501 4.78 -22.18 10.63
N LEU A 502 4.30 -22.22 11.88
CA LEU A 502 3.01 -21.65 12.28
C LEU A 502 3.02 -20.12 12.44
N HIS A 503 4.06 -19.55 13.07
CA HIS A 503 4.09 -18.12 13.44
C HIS A 503 4.76 -17.22 12.41
N SER A 504 5.64 -17.78 11.58
CA SER A 504 6.37 -17.07 10.52
C SER A 504 5.78 -17.31 9.15
N PHE A 505 5.02 -18.40 8.97
CA PHE A 505 4.28 -18.70 7.75
C PHE A 505 2.79 -18.52 7.98
N ILE A 506 2.10 -19.48 8.63
CA ILE A 506 0.62 -19.54 8.63
C ILE A 506 -0.06 -18.26 9.13
N LEU A 507 0.42 -17.64 10.21
CA LEU A 507 -0.18 -16.40 10.74
C LEU A 507 0.03 -15.18 9.83
N PRO A 508 1.27 -14.79 9.46
CA PRO A 508 1.51 -13.73 8.48
C PRO A 508 0.79 -13.98 7.16
N VAL A 509 0.77 -15.22 6.68
CA VAL A 509 0.04 -15.71 5.51
C VAL A 509 -1.46 -15.43 5.68
N ILE A 510 -2.14 -15.96 6.69
CA ILE A 510 -3.57 -15.73 6.97
C ILE A 510 -3.92 -14.24 7.11
N PHE A 511 -3.07 -13.44 7.77
CA PHE A 511 -3.36 -12.03 7.99
C PHE A 511 -3.00 -11.13 6.80
N PHE A 512 -1.93 -11.41 6.04
CA PHE A 512 -1.74 -10.80 4.72
C PHE A 512 -2.91 -11.15 3.79
N PHE A 513 -3.43 -12.38 3.88
CA PHE A 513 -4.52 -12.90 3.05
C PHE A 513 -5.88 -12.27 3.32
N ILE A 514 -6.19 -11.90 4.57
CA ILE A 514 -7.52 -11.38 4.93
C ILE A 514 -7.48 -9.85 5.16
N ALA A 515 -6.40 -9.31 5.76
CA ALA A 515 -6.29 -7.89 6.12
C ALA A 515 -5.87 -6.97 5.00
N GLY A 516 -5.31 -7.57 3.96
CA GLY A 516 -5.19 -6.88 2.71
C GLY A 516 -4.03 -5.94 2.58
N GLY A 517 -2.91 -6.25 3.23
CA GLY A 517 -1.72 -5.40 3.29
C GLY A 517 -1.50 -4.78 4.67
N ILE A 518 -2.17 -5.26 5.72
CA ILE A 518 -1.80 -4.92 7.11
C ILE A 518 -0.64 -5.85 7.54
N PRO A 519 0.52 -5.29 7.88
CA PRO A 519 1.67 -6.06 8.32
C PRO A 519 1.44 -6.62 9.73
N LEU A 520 1.57 -7.94 9.90
CA LEU A 520 1.70 -8.54 11.23
C LEU A 520 3.17 -8.48 11.70
N PRO A 521 3.44 -8.29 13.00
CA PRO A 521 4.71 -8.75 13.58
C PRO A 521 4.87 -10.25 13.32
N GLY A 522 5.96 -10.62 12.67
CA GLY A 522 6.25 -12.00 12.30
C GLY A 522 7.31 -12.60 13.21
N ALA A 523 7.12 -13.89 13.55
CA ALA A 523 8.02 -14.74 14.33
C ALA A 523 8.31 -14.30 15.78
N ALA A 524 8.63 -15.27 16.63
CA ALA A 524 9.01 -15.00 18.02
C ALA A 524 10.46 -15.46 18.22
N VAL A 525 11.40 -14.52 18.33
CA VAL A 525 12.69 -14.79 18.96
C VAL A 525 12.46 -15.07 20.44
N TYR A 526 12.88 -16.25 20.87
CA TYR A 526 12.74 -16.66 22.27
C TYR A 526 13.84 -16.01 23.12
N ILE A 527 13.50 -14.85 23.69
CA ILE A 527 14.36 -14.07 24.58
C ILE A 527 14.08 -14.43 26.03
N GLU A 528 15.13 -14.76 26.77
CA GLU A 528 15.04 -15.04 28.20
C GLU A 528 15.14 -13.73 28.99
N PHE A 529 14.01 -13.06 29.14
CA PHE A 529 13.91 -11.77 29.84
C PHE A 529 14.41 -11.81 31.30
N GLU A 530 14.50 -13.00 31.91
CA GLU A 530 15.06 -13.19 33.25
C GLU A 530 16.59 -13.01 33.30
N LYS A 531 17.29 -13.21 32.17
CA LYS A 531 18.74 -13.03 32.06
C LYS A 531 19.15 -11.58 31.74
N ILE A 532 18.19 -10.74 31.38
CA ILE A 532 18.45 -9.35 31.00
C ILE A 532 18.74 -8.50 32.26
N ARG A 533 19.81 -7.70 32.19
CA ARG A 533 20.42 -6.99 33.34
C ARG A 533 19.46 -6.10 34.13
N ASN A 534 18.59 -5.34 33.45
CA ASN A 534 17.67 -4.41 34.10
C ASN A 534 16.44 -4.12 33.23
N ARG A 535 15.45 -3.41 33.81
CA ARG A 535 14.19 -3.04 33.13
C ARG A 535 14.41 -2.18 31.89
N PHE A 536 15.44 -1.35 31.88
CA PHE A 536 15.80 -0.54 30.72
C PHE A 536 16.18 -1.42 29.52
N TRP A 537 17.02 -2.44 29.73
CA TRP A 537 17.41 -3.37 28.66
C TRP A 537 16.23 -4.22 28.17
N ILE A 538 15.24 -4.52 29.01
CA ILE A 538 14.00 -5.18 28.58
C ILE A 538 13.21 -4.27 27.63
N THR A 539 13.02 -2.99 27.99
CA THR A 539 12.37 -2.00 27.14
C THR A 539 13.15 -1.77 25.84
N ALA A 540 14.47 -1.67 25.90
CA ALA A 540 15.32 -1.51 24.72
C ALA A 540 15.25 -2.72 23.79
N THR A 541 15.23 -3.94 24.34
CA THR A 541 15.08 -5.17 23.57
C THR A 541 13.74 -5.20 22.85
N ALA A 542 12.65 -4.82 23.52
CA ALA A 542 11.32 -4.73 22.88
C ALA A 542 11.27 -3.63 21.80
N ALA A 543 11.88 -2.46 22.03
CA ALA A 543 11.90 -1.39 21.03
C ALA A 543 12.77 -1.70 19.79
N ALA A 544 13.74 -2.61 19.91
CA ALA A 544 14.72 -2.88 18.87
C ALA A 544 14.13 -3.41 17.56
N GLY A 545 13.10 -4.26 17.63
CA GLY A 545 12.42 -4.78 16.44
C GLY A 545 11.75 -3.67 15.61
N PRO A 546 10.82 -2.89 16.19
CA PRO A 546 10.20 -1.76 15.48
C PRO A 546 11.21 -0.76 14.92
N ILE A 547 12.29 -0.47 15.66
CA ILE A 547 13.37 0.40 15.19
C ILE A 547 14.07 -0.21 13.98
N ALA A 548 14.35 -1.51 13.97
CA ALA A 548 14.96 -2.20 12.83
C ALA A 548 14.06 -2.13 11.58
N SER A 549 12.73 -2.25 11.74
CA SER A 549 11.77 -2.05 10.63
C SER A 549 11.81 -0.61 10.08
N ILE A 550 11.91 0.40 10.94
CA ILE A 550 12.05 1.81 10.50
C ILE A 550 13.36 2.00 9.73
N LEU A 551 14.48 1.50 10.26
CA LEU A 551 15.79 1.59 9.61
C LEU A 551 15.79 0.89 8.25
N PHE A 552 15.14 -0.27 8.14
CA PHE A 552 14.99 -0.98 6.87
C PHE A 552 14.16 -0.19 5.85
N GLY A 553 13.06 0.44 6.28
CA GLY A 553 12.27 1.34 5.44
C GLY A 553 13.09 2.54 4.95
N LEU A 554 13.83 3.20 5.84
CA LEU A 554 14.71 4.33 5.52
C LEU A 554 15.82 3.96 4.55
N LEU A 555 16.37 2.74 4.65
CA LEU A 555 17.41 2.25 3.73
C LEU A 555 16.90 2.12 2.28
N LEU A 556 15.59 1.91 2.10
CA LEU A 556 14.96 1.80 0.79
C LEU A 556 14.57 3.16 0.18
N VAL A 557 14.48 4.23 0.96
CA VAL A 557 14.12 5.59 0.48
C VAL A 557 15.09 6.11 -0.59
N PRO A 558 16.43 6.00 -0.44
CA PRO A 558 17.36 6.36 -1.50
C PRO A 558 17.13 5.59 -2.80
N VAL A 559 16.76 4.31 -2.71
CA VAL A 559 16.48 3.45 -3.89
C VAL A 559 15.23 3.94 -4.62
N TYR A 560 14.21 4.38 -3.89
CA TYR A 560 13.02 5.03 -4.46
C TYR A 560 13.36 6.35 -5.18
N HIS A 561 14.18 7.22 -4.58
CA HIS A 561 14.59 8.45 -5.27
C HIS A 561 15.49 8.19 -6.48
N LEU A 562 16.34 7.17 -6.44
CA LEU A 562 17.10 6.71 -7.60
C LEU A 562 16.18 6.19 -8.70
N SER A 563 15.10 5.49 -8.35
CA SER A 563 14.13 4.98 -9.33
C SER A 563 13.40 6.11 -10.06
N LEU A 564 13.12 7.22 -9.37
CA LEU A 564 12.60 8.45 -9.97
C LEU A 564 13.64 9.15 -10.85
N LYS A 565 14.88 9.29 -10.36
CA LYS A 565 15.96 9.99 -11.08
C LYS A 565 16.36 9.30 -12.39
N TYR A 566 16.35 7.96 -12.41
CA TYR A 566 16.75 7.16 -13.57
C TYR A 566 15.57 6.59 -14.37
N ASN A 567 14.35 7.10 -14.17
CA ASN A 567 13.14 6.70 -14.90
C ASN A 567 12.92 5.17 -14.95
N PHE A 568 12.99 4.51 -13.80
CA PHE A 568 12.67 3.09 -13.70
C PHE A 568 11.21 2.82 -14.09
N PRO A 569 10.85 1.57 -14.47
CA PRO A 569 9.47 1.21 -14.76
C PRO A 569 8.52 1.62 -13.64
N TYR A 570 7.43 2.31 -13.97
CA TYR A 570 6.56 2.92 -12.97
C TYR A 570 5.99 1.93 -11.95
N TRP A 571 5.71 0.68 -12.36
CA TRP A 571 5.28 -0.38 -11.45
C TRP A 571 6.29 -0.68 -10.34
N LEU A 572 7.60 -0.58 -10.63
CA LEU A 572 8.66 -0.83 -9.66
C LEU A 572 8.77 0.34 -8.68
N THR A 573 8.71 1.58 -9.18
CA THR A 573 8.67 2.79 -8.35
C THR A 573 7.44 2.80 -7.44
N ALA A 574 6.28 2.42 -7.97
CA ALA A 574 5.04 2.28 -7.20
C ALA A 574 5.13 1.17 -6.14
N PHE A 575 5.72 0.03 -6.50
CA PHE A 575 5.97 -1.06 -5.56
C PHE A 575 6.89 -0.64 -4.41
N LEU A 576 8.01 0.04 -4.71
CA LEU A 576 8.95 0.54 -3.70
C LEU A 576 8.26 1.52 -2.74
N ALA A 577 7.50 2.47 -3.28
CA ALA A 577 6.74 3.43 -2.46
C ALA A 577 5.75 2.72 -1.51
N PHE A 578 4.99 1.75 -2.04
CA PHE A 578 4.06 0.93 -1.26
C PHE A 578 4.78 0.13 -0.17
N PHE A 579 5.86 -0.56 -0.53
CA PHE A 579 6.58 -1.44 0.38
C PHE A 579 7.27 -0.66 1.50
N ILE A 580 7.83 0.51 1.23
CA ILE A 580 8.40 1.37 2.26
C ILE A 580 7.31 1.86 3.22
N SER A 581 6.16 2.28 2.71
CA SER A 581 5.00 2.69 3.52
C SER A 581 4.55 1.55 4.46
N LEU A 582 4.64 0.30 3.99
CA LEU A 582 4.34 -0.89 4.77
C LEU A 582 5.31 -1.09 5.96
N GLN A 583 6.60 -0.78 5.79
CA GLN A 583 7.60 -0.88 6.87
C GLN A 583 7.30 0.10 8.01
N PHE A 584 6.93 1.34 7.66
CA PHE A 584 6.55 2.34 8.65
C PHE A 584 5.25 1.98 9.36
N LEU A 585 4.27 1.41 8.63
CA LEU A 585 3.04 0.91 9.23
C LEU A 585 3.32 -0.25 10.20
N MET A 586 4.19 -1.19 9.83
CA MET A 586 4.59 -2.31 10.69
C MET A 586 5.21 -1.81 12.00
N ALA A 587 6.14 -0.86 11.92
CA ALA A 587 6.76 -0.26 13.08
C ALA A 587 5.73 0.48 13.96
N PHE A 588 4.85 1.27 13.34
CA PHE A 588 3.78 1.98 14.06
C PHE A 588 2.87 1.02 14.82
N LEU A 589 2.40 -0.04 14.16
CA LEU A 589 1.53 -1.02 14.79
C LEU A 589 2.24 -1.73 15.95
N ASN A 590 3.51 -2.11 15.77
CA ASN A 590 4.28 -2.78 16.82
C ASN A 590 4.65 -1.86 17.99
N LEU A 591 4.60 -0.54 17.81
CA LEU A 591 4.80 0.43 18.90
C LEU A 591 3.54 0.68 19.73
N MET A 592 2.37 0.16 19.33
CA MET A 592 1.14 0.35 20.11
C MET A 592 1.24 -0.39 21.47
N PRO A 593 0.75 0.22 22.57
CA PRO A 593 0.80 -0.37 23.91
C PRO A 593 -0.30 -1.43 24.13
N ILE A 594 -0.41 -2.38 23.20
CA ILE A 594 -1.43 -3.43 23.18
C ILE A 594 -0.75 -4.81 23.20
N PRO A 595 -1.01 -5.70 24.18
CA PRO A 595 -0.50 -7.07 24.13
C PRO A 595 -0.98 -7.78 22.85
N PRO A 596 -0.15 -8.57 22.14
CA PRO A 596 1.21 -9.00 22.44
C PRO A 596 2.31 -8.13 21.78
N LEU A 597 1.95 -6.95 21.26
CA LEU A 597 2.85 -6.09 20.48
C LEU A 597 4.01 -5.57 21.32
N ASP A 598 5.11 -5.18 20.66
CA ASP A 598 6.34 -4.78 21.33
C ASP A 598 6.17 -3.51 22.18
N GLY A 599 5.31 -2.58 21.77
CA GLY A 599 4.98 -1.38 22.52
C GLY A 599 4.37 -1.69 23.88
N TYR A 600 3.63 -2.80 24.02
CA TYR A 600 3.19 -3.27 25.33
C TYR A 600 4.36 -3.86 26.14
N LYS A 601 5.20 -4.69 25.52
CA LYS A 601 6.39 -5.26 26.19
C LYS A 601 7.37 -4.18 26.68
N MET A 602 7.47 -3.06 25.96
CA MET A 602 8.23 -1.88 26.39
C MET A 602 7.75 -1.34 27.74
N LEU A 603 6.45 -1.45 28.02
CA LEU A 603 5.79 -0.92 29.21
C LEU A 603 5.48 -1.98 30.28
N GLU A 604 5.43 -3.27 29.93
CA GLU A 604 4.94 -4.36 30.79
C GLU A 604 5.59 -4.36 32.19
N LYS A 605 6.92 -4.23 32.25
CA LYS A 605 7.68 -4.23 33.52
C LYS A 605 7.64 -2.90 34.27
N TRP A 606 7.10 -1.85 33.65
CA TRP A 606 6.84 -0.54 34.26
C TRP A 606 5.40 -0.42 34.77
N LEU A 607 4.49 -1.26 34.28
CA LEU A 607 3.10 -1.31 34.69
C LEU A 607 2.92 -1.98 36.07
N PRO A 608 1.93 -1.52 36.87
CA PRO A 608 1.50 -2.20 38.09
C PRO A 608 1.16 -3.67 37.83
N TYR A 609 1.42 -4.54 38.82
CA TYR A 609 1.23 -6.00 38.73
C TYR A 609 -0.16 -6.43 38.21
N ARG A 610 -1.21 -5.63 38.50
CA ARG A 610 -2.59 -5.90 38.06
C ARG A 610 -2.83 -5.69 36.55
N LEU A 611 -1.98 -4.91 35.89
CA LEU A 611 -2.08 -4.56 34.46
C LEU A 611 -1.14 -5.40 33.57
N GLN A 612 -0.41 -6.35 34.17
CA GLN A 612 0.43 -7.30 33.46
C GLN A 612 -0.42 -8.49 32.96
N ASP A 613 -0.33 -8.80 31.67
CA ASP A 613 -1.07 -9.90 31.05
C ASP A 613 -0.46 -11.27 31.40
N ARG A 614 -0.85 -11.81 32.55
CA ARG A 614 -0.33 -13.09 33.05
C ARG A 614 -0.97 -14.33 32.42
N ASN A 615 -2.20 -14.19 31.91
CA ASN A 615 -2.99 -15.32 31.41
C ASN A 615 -3.05 -15.36 29.88
N GLY A 616 -2.44 -14.39 29.19
CA GLY A 616 -2.42 -14.29 27.72
C GLY A 616 -3.76 -13.86 27.10
N ILE A 617 -4.77 -13.54 27.92
CA ILE A 617 -6.11 -13.18 27.44
C ILE A 617 -6.08 -11.79 26.79
N ALA A 618 -5.36 -10.83 27.38
CA ALA A 618 -5.25 -9.50 26.79
C ALA A 618 -4.46 -9.55 25.47
N SER A 619 -3.47 -10.45 25.37
CA SER A 619 -2.73 -10.73 24.13
C SER A 619 -3.62 -11.29 23.04
N LEU A 620 -4.52 -12.22 23.37
CA LEU A 620 -5.49 -12.75 22.42
C LEU A 620 -6.48 -11.67 21.95
N ILE A 621 -7.02 -10.88 22.88
CA ILE A 621 -7.96 -9.78 22.57
C ILE A 621 -7.27 -8.72 21.71
N GLY A 622 -6.04 -8.33 22.04
CA GLY A 622 -5.28 -7.35 21.27
C GLY A 622 -5.02 -7.79 19.83
N LEU A 623 -4.69 -9.07 19.60
CA LEU A 623 -4.59 -9.63 18.25
C LEU A 623 -5.92 -9.53 17.48
N ILE A 624 -7.04 -9.85 18.14
CA ILE A 624 -8.38 -9.75 17.54
C ILE A 624 -8.70 -8.30 17.19
N VAL A 625 -8.50 -7.36 18.11
CA VAL A 625 -8.88 -5.95 17.93
C VAL A 625 -8.02 -5.25 16.89
N VAL A 626 -6.70 -5.49 16.90
CA VAL A 626 -5.77 -4.81 15.99
C VAL A 626 -5.77 -5.40 14.59
N PHE A 627 -6.00 -6.72 14.46
CA PHE A 627 -5.80 -7.39 13.17
C PHE A 627 -7.05 -8.10 12.63
N ILE A 628 -8.00 -8.54 13.46
CA ILE A 628 -9.20 -9.26 12.99
C ILE A 628 -10.39 -8.32 12.79
N ILE A 629 -10.66 -7.41 13.72
CA ILE A 629 -11.78 -6.47 13.61
C ILE A 629 -11.66 -5.55 12.37
N PRO A 630 -10.48 -4.99 12.04
CA PRO A 630 -10.34 -4.17 10.84
C PRO A 630 -10.66 -4.92 9.54
N LEU A 631 -10.57 -6.26 9.53
CA LEU A 631 -10.90 -7.09 8.35
C LEU A 631 -12.35 -6.96 7.92
N PHE A 632 -13.25 -6.84 8.90
CA PHE A 632 -14.69 -6.91 8.70
C PHE A 632 -15.36 -5.54 8.78
N ILE A 633 -14.62 -4.50 9.16
CA ILE A 633 -15.14 -3.14 9.34
C ILE A 633 -14.32 -2.16 8.49
N PRO A 634 -14.74 -1.86 7.24
CA PRO A 634 -14.04 -0.96 6.33
C PRO A 634 -13.77 0.44 6.90
N ILE A 635 -14.63 0.90 7.82
CA ILE A 635 -14.48 2.17 8.54
C ILE A 635 -13.19 2.20 9.39
N ILE A 636 -12.68 1.06 9.84
CA ILE A 636 -11.45 0.97 10.64
C ILE A 636 -10.21 0.86 9.74
N VAL A 637 -10.34 0.33 8.52
CA VAL A 637 -9.25 0.23 7.54
C VAL A 637 -8.89 1.59 6.97
N PHE A 638 -9.89 2.46 6.75
CA PHE A 638 -9.66 3.77 6.13
C PHE A 638 -8.69 4.67 6.93
N PRO A 639 -8.81 4.83 8.27
CA PRO A 639 -7.81 5.53 9.09
C PRO A 639 -6.40 4.93 8.98
N ILE A 640 -6.28 3.60 8.93
CA ILE A 640 -4.98 2.91 8.77
C ILE A 640 -4.34 3.26 7.41
N LEU A 641 -5.15 3.34 6.35
CA LEU A 641 -4.70 3.74 5.01
C LEU A 641 -4.37 5.24 4.90
N VAL A 642 -5.06 6.10 5.64
CA VAL A 642 -4.70 7.52 5.73
C VAL A 642 -3.37 7.65 6.47
N LEU A 643 -3.18 6.89 7.54
CA LEU A 643 -1.94 6.87 8.30
C LEU A 643 -0.75 6.39 7.46
N THR A 644 -0.90 5.37 6.61
CA THR A 644 0.18 4.96 5.69
C THR A 644 0.56 6.07 4.73
N GLY A 645 -0.40 6.83 4.21
CA GLY A 645 -0.15 7.99 3.35
C GLY A 645 0.60 9.11 4.09
N ILE A 646 0.25 9.37 5.36
CA ILE A 646 0.96 10.34 6.20
C ILE A 646 2.40 9.89 6.47
N LEU A 647 2.60 8.61 6.83
CA LEU A 647 3.94 8.05 7.07
C LEU A 647 4.80 8.06 5.79
N ALA A 648 4.21 7.82 4.63
CA ALA A 648 4.88 7.96 3.33
C ALA A 648 5.33 9.42 3.09
N ALA A 649 4.45 10.39 3.34
CA ALA A 649 4.79 11.81 3.17
C ALA A 649 5.92 12.25 4.09
N ILE A 650 5.91 11.84 5.37
CA ILE A 650 6.96 12.15 6.35
C ILE A 650 8.31 11.55 5.95
N SER A 651 8.31 10.41 5.26
CA SER A 651 9.53 9.73 4.80
C SER A 651 10.04 10.19 3.43
N GLY A 652 9.44 11.25 2.85
CA GLY A 652 9.85 11.80 1.56
C GLY A 652 9.28 11.06 0.34
N ILE A 653 8.27 10.21 0.54
CA ILE A 653 7.62 9.41 -0.51
C ILE A 653 6.31 10.06 -0.91
N SER A 654 6.07 10.21 -2.21
CA SER A 654 4.79 10.70 -2.69
C SER A 654 3.66 9.69 -2.37
N PRO A 655 2.49 10.13 -1.87
CA PRO A 655 1.35 9.25 -1.62
C PRO A 655 0.81 8.55 -2.88
N ASP A 656 0.92 9.18 -4.06
CA ASP A 656 0.29 8.66 -5.29
C ASP A 656 0.93 7.34 -5.78
N PRO A 657 2.27 7.21 -5.90
CA PRO A 657 2.90 5.93 -6.24
C PRO A 657 2.65 4.84 -5.19
N ALA A 658 2.60 5.18 -3.90
CA ALA A 658 2.32 4.20 -2.84
C ALA A 658 0.91 3.61 -2.99
N TRP A 659 -0.06 4.44 -3.37
CA TRP A 659 -1.44 4.01 -3.58
C TRP A 659 -1.61 3.17 -4.86
N VAL A 660 -0.86 3.49 -5.93
CA VAL A 660 -0.78 2.62 -7.11
C VAL A 660 -0.15 1.27 -6.76
N GLY A 661 0.95 1.27 -6.00
CA GLY A 661 1.64 0.04 -5.58
C GLY A 661 0.73 -0.88 -4.77
N TRP A 662 -0.07 -0.33 -3.85
CA TRP A 662 -1.09 -1.06 -3.11
C TRP A 662 -2.10 -1.76 -4.03
N ASN A 663 -2.57 -1.07 -5.07
CA ASN A 663 -3.54 -1.62 -6.02
C ASN A 663 -2.91 -2.63 -7.01
N LEU A 664 -1.60 -2.54 -7.26
CA LEU A 664 -0.85 -3.52 -8.06
C LEU A 664 -0.56 -4.81 -7.29
N PHE A 665 -0.43 -4.71 -5.97
CA PHE A 665 -0.29 -5.85 -5.08
C PHE A 665 -1.62 -6.62 -4.97
N ASP A 666 -1.80 -7.59 -5.87
CA ASP A 666 -2.92 -8.51 -5.79
C ASP A 666 -2.62 -9.63 -4.78
N ARG A 667 -3.46 -9.69 -3.76
CA ARG A 667 -3.34 -10.59 -2.61
C ARG A 667 -3.37 -12.06 -3.03
N TRP A 668 -4.08 -12.40 -4.10
CA TRP A 668 -4.20 -13.78 -4.57
C TRP A 668 -2.95 -14.29 -5.28
N TYR A 669 -2.18 -13.42 -5.95
CA TYR A 669 -0.88 -13.84 -6.49
C TYR A 669 0.15 -14.04 -5.37
N ALA A 670 0.09 -13.27 -4.29
CA ALA A 670 0.90 -13.54 -3.12
C ALA A 670 0.55 -14.91 -2.48
N VAL A 671 -0.73 -15.25 -2.38
CA VAL A 671 -1.19 -16.60 -1.96
C VAL A 671 -0.57 -17.67 -2.84
N LEU A 672 -0.67 -17.52 -4.16
CA LEU A 672 -0.14 -18.50 -5.11
C LEU A 672 1.38 -18.67 -4.97
N VAL A 673 2.13 -17.58 -4.88
CA VAL A 673 3.59 -17.61 -4.68
C VAL A 673 3.95 -18.32 -3.38
N ILE A 674 3.24 -18.04 -2.28
CA ILE A 674 3.47 -18.66 -0.97
C ILE A 674 3.12 -20.14 -1.00
N LEU A 675 1.99 -20.53 -1.61
CA LEU A 675 1.60 -21.93 -1.75
C LEU A 675 2.60 -22.72 -2.61
N ILE A 676 3.06 -22.13 -3.71
CA ILE A 676 4.12 -22.72 -4.54
C ILE A 676 5.42 -22.82 -3.75
N SER A 677 5.80 -21.78 -3.01
CA SER A 677 7.02 -21.79 -2.18
C SER A 677 6.94 -22.84 -1.07
N CYS A 678 5.79 -22.97 -0.40
CA CYS A 678 5.50 -24.05 0.54
C CYS A 678 5.62 -25.41 -0.12
N PHE A 679 4.95 -25.60 -1.27
CA PHE A 679 4.95 -26.85 -2.00
C PHE A 679 6.37 -27.26 -2.41
N VAL A 680 7.14 -26.32 -2.97
CA VAL A 680 8.56 -26.51 -3.29
C VAL A 680 9.37 -26.81 -2.04
N TYR A 681 9.17 -26.07 -0.95
CA TYR A 681 9.87 -26.31 0.31
C TYR A 681 9.58 -27.70 0.88
N PHE A 682 8.32 -28.16 0.86
CA PHE A 682 7.92 -29.49 1.30
C PHE A 682 8.44 -30.59 0.38
N ILE A 683 8.55 -30.33 -0.93
CA ILE A 683 9.24 -31.24 -1.87
C ILE A 683 10.74 -31.33 -1.54
N LEU A 684 11.38 -30.20 -1.26
CA LEU A 684 12.81 -30.14 -0.92
C LEU A 684 13.13 -30.68 0.48
N LYS A 685 12.14 -30.69 1.38
CA LYS A 685 12.24 -31.17 2.78
C LYS A 685 11.17 -32.22 3.10
N PRO A 686 11.23 -33.42 2.48
CA PRO A 686 10.22 -34.46 2.69
C PRO A 686 10.18 -34.97 4.14
N ALA A 687 11.31 -34.91 4.86
CA ALA A 687 11.38 -35.29 6.27
C ALA A 687 10.43 -34.44 7.15
N LEU A 688 10.34 -33.14 6.87
CA LEU A 688 9.49 -32.20 7.61
C LEU A 688 8.00 -32.53 7.48
N VAL A 689 7.56 -33.01 6.31
CA VAL A 689 6.18 -33.43 6.08
C VAL A 689 5.81 -34.56 7.03
N PHE A 690 6.67 -35.58 7.12
CA PHE A 690 6.45 -36.70 8.03
C PHE A 690 6.51 -36.27 9.50
N GLN A 691 7.36 -35.32 9.87
CA GLN A 691 7.40 -34.79 11.24
C GLN A 691 6.09 -34.08 11.61
N LEU A 692 5.56 -33.23 10.73
CA LEU A 692 4.31 -32.51 10.95
C LEU A 692 3.12 -33.47 11.03
N LEU A 693 3.05 -34.47 10.15
CA LEU A 693 2.05 -35.53 10.25
C LEU A 693 2.18 -36.30 11.56
N GLY A 694 3.41 -36.59 11.99
CA GLY A 694 3.69 -37.18 13.30
C GLY A 694 3.06 -36.39 14.44
N LEU A 695 3.29 -35.08 14.46
CA LEU A 695 2.77 -34.18 15.49
C LEU A 695 1.23 -34.11 15.51
N ILE A 696 0.61 -34.00 14.34
CA ILE A 696 -0.86 -33.92 14.21
C ILE A 696 -1.54 -35.18 14.75
N PHE A 697 -0.94 -36.35 14.50
CA PHE A 697 -1.52 -37.63 14.91
C PHE A 697 -1.10 -38.05 16.33
N GLU A 698 -0.21 -37.34 17.01
CA GLU A 698 0.39 -37.79 18.27
C GLU A 698 -0.65 -38.04 19.37
N ASP A 699 -1.64 -37.15 19.50
CA ASP A 699 -2.65 -37.24 20.56
C ASP A 699 -3.87 -38.08 20.15
N TYR A 700 -4.19 -38.17 18.86
CA TYR A 700 -5.38 -38.89 18.36
C TYR A 700 -5.09 -40.33 17.92
N ARG A 701 -3.93 -40.57 17.31
CA ARG A 701 -3.53 -41.85 16.68
C ARG A 701 -2.02 -42.07 16.85
N PRO A 702 -1.54 -42.37 18.07
CA PRO A 702 -0.11 -42.45 18.38
C PRO A 702 0.67 -43.50 17.57
N HIS A 703 0.03 -44.60 17.14
CA HIS A 703 0.66 -45.57 16.23
C HIS A 703 0.97 -44.99 14.85
N ILE A 704 0.09 -44.13 14.31
CA ILE A 704 0.31 -43.44 13.02
C ILE A 704 1.39 -42.38 13.19
N ALA A 705 1.39 -41.67 14.33
CA ALA A 705 2.44 -40.71 14.65
C ALA A 705 3.83 -41.36 14.67
N LEU A 706 3.96 -42.51 15.35
CA LEU A 706 5.21 -43.28 15.41
C LEU A 706 5.71 -43.71 14.02
N GLN A 707 4.81 -44.19 13.15
CA GLN A 707 5.18 -44.56 11.77
C GLN A 707 5.71 -43.36 10.97
N ASN A 708 5.10 -42.18 11.14
CA ASN A 708 5.54 -40.96 10.48
C ASN A 708 6.89 -40.48 11.02
N TYR A 709 7.10 -40.49 12.35
CA TYR A 709 8.42 -40.17 12.92
C TYR A 709 9.51 -41.15 12.46
N ASN A 710 9.20 -42.44 12.34
CA ASN A 710 10.15 -43.42 11.75
C ASN A 710 10.45 -43.12 10.27
N ARG A 711 9.46 -42.68 9.48
CA ARG A 711 9.68 -42.23 8.09
C ARG A 711 10.54 -40.96 8.03
N ALA A 712 10.29 -40.00 8.91
CA ALA A 712 11.11 -38.78 9.01
C ALA A 712 12.56 -39.11 9.35
N LEU A 713 12.79 -39.98 10.34
CA LEU A 713 14.13 -40.39 10.78
C LEU A 713 14.89 -41.22 9.75
N ARG A 714 14.21 -41.91 8.83
CA ARG A 714 14.88 -42.54 7.68
C ARG A 714 15.46 -41.52 6.70
N LEU A 715 14.85 -40.35 6.59
CA LEU A 715 15.29 -39.28 5.69
C LEU A 715 16.33 -38.37 6.37
N GLU A 716 16.10 -38.04 7.64
CA GLU A 716 17.02 -37.24 8.47
C GLU A 716 17.35 -37.97 9.78
N PRO A 717 18.35 -38.89 9.79
CA PRO A 717 18.66 -39.71 10.96
C PRO A 717 19.20 -38.93 12.16
N ASN A 718 19.78 -37.76 11.91
CA ASN A 718 20.41 -36.90 12.93
C ASN A 718 19.45 -35.81 13.46
N ASN A 719 18.15 -35.90 13.17
CA ASN A 719 17.17 -34.91 13.62
C ASN A 719 16.78 -35.17 15.08
N THR A 720 17.29 -34.33 15.99
CA THR A 720 17.05 -34.42 17.45
C THR A 720 15.57 -34.41 17.80
N TRP A 721 14.80 -33.47 17.24
CA TRP A 721 13.38 -33.29 17.54
C TRP A 721 12.54 -34.51 17.13
N SER A 722 12.84 -35.11 15.98
CA SER A 722 12.14 -36.33 15.54
C SER A 722 12.38 -37.51 16.49
N TRP A 723 13.58 -37.64 17.05
CA TRP A 723 13.88 -38.65 18.07
C TRP A 723 13.15 -38.37 19.39
N GLU A 724 13.07 -37.11 19.83
CA GLU A 724 12.30 -36.72 21.02
C GLU A 724 10.82 -37.05 20.89
N CYS A 725 10.21 -36.66 19.77
CA CYS A 725 8.80 -36.92 19.51
C CYS A 725 8.51 -38.41 19.38
N LYS A 726 9.40 -39.18 18.73
CA LYS A 726 9.33 -40.64 18.70
C LYS A 726 9.35 -41.23 20.11
N ALA A 727 10.28 -40.79 20.96
CA ALA A 727 10.42 -41.28 22.33
C ALA A 727 9.22 -40.92 23.22
N SER A 728 8.68 -39.71 23.07
CA SER A 728 7.43 -39.28 23.72
C SER A 728 6.24 -40.13 23.30
N THR A 729 6.10 -40.39 21.99
CA THR A 729 5.02 -41.19 21.43
C THR A 729 5.09 -42.64 21.92
N LEU A 730 6.30 -43.23 21.93
CA LEU A 730 6.52 -44.58 22.46
C LEU A 730 6.18 -44.67 23.95
N ARG A 731 6.54 -43.65 24.73
CA ARG A 731 6.16 -43.57 26.15
C ARG A 731 4.65 -43.48 26.33
N LYS A 732 3.93 -42.66 25.53
CA LYS A 732 2.46 -42.57 25.55
C LYS A 732 1.80 -43.92 25.21
N LEU A 733 2.41 -44.70 24.33
CA LEU A 733 1.97 -46.05 23.96
C LEU A 733 2.30 -47.12 25.00
N GLY A 734 3.08 -46.81 26.04
CA GLY A 734 3.56 -47.78 27.02
C GLY A 734 4.69 -48.69 26.51
N ILE A 735 5.25 -48.41 25.32
CA ILE A 735 6.34 -49.19 24.71
C ILE A 735 7.68 -48.62 25.21
N TYR A 736 7.98 -48.93 26.47
CA TYR A 736 9.09 -48.33 27.19
C TYR A 736 10.47 -48.82 26.74
N GLU A 737 10.56 -50.07 26.27
CA GLU A 737 11.82 -50.69 25.82
C GLU A 737 12.41 -49.99 24.59
N GLU A 738 11.56 -49.52 23.67
CA GLU A 738 11.99 -48.73 22.50
C GLU A 738 12.12 -47.23 22.81
N ALA A 739 11.42 -46.73 23.84
CA ALA A 739 11.46 -45.32 24.21
C ALA A 739 12.81 -44.91 24.80
N ILE A 740 13.43 -45.75 25.64
CA ILE A 740 14.72 -45.47 26.29
C ILE A 740 15.84 -45.25 25.25
N PRO A 741 16.08 -46.15 24.28
CA PRO A 741 17.06 -45.93 23.22
C PRO A 741 16.76 -44.69 22.38
N ALA A 742 15.49 -44.38 22.11
CA ALA A 742 15.11 -43.18 21.36
C ALA A 742 15.43 -41.88 22.12
N TYR A 743 15.21 -41.85 23.45
CA TYR A 743 15.62 -40.75 24.31
C TYR A 743 17.15 -40.59 24.37
N ASN A 744 17.88 -41.69 24.54
CA ASN A 744 19.35 -41.68 24.53
C ASN A 744 19.89 -41.13 23.22
N ARG A 745 19.32 -41.56 22.08
CA ARG A 745 19.73 -41.08 20.77
C ARG A 745 19.46 -39.59 20.58
N ALA A 746 18.34 -39.07 21.05
CA ALA A 746 18.06 -37.64 21.04
C ALA A 746 19.10 -36.85 21.88
N ILE A 747 19.52 -37.38 23.03
CA ILE A 747 20.53 -36.76 23.90
C ILE A 747 21.92 -36.78 23.25
N GLU A 748 22.34 -37.91 22.66
CA GLU A 748 23.59 -38.04 21.91
C GLU A 748 23.71 -37.02 20.76
N LEU A 749 22.59 -36.79 20.07
CA LEU A 749 22.51 -35.81 18.97
C LEU A 749 22.47 -34.35 19.47
N GLY A 750 22.58 -34.11 20.78
CA GLY A 750 22.67 -32.77 21.35
C GLY A 750 21.32 -32.15 21.73
N SER A 751 20.33 -32.95 22.13
CA SER A 751 19.09 -32.41 22.70
C SER A 751 19.42 -31.54 23.93
N TYR A 752 19.07 -30.25 23.84
CA TYR A 752 19.11 -29.29 24.96
C TYR A 752 17.83 -29.30 25.79
N ASN A 753 16.84 -30.12 25.41
CA ASN A 753 15.53 -30.12 26.03
C ASN A 753 15.59 -30.85 27.39
N ARG A 754 15.57 -30.07 28.48
CA ARG A 754 15.58 -30.61 29.86
C ARG A 754 14.46 -31.62 30.08
N TYR A 755 13.31 -31.43 29.46
CA TYR A 755 12.16 -32.33 29.56
C TYR A 755 12.47 -33.75 29.07
N THR A 756 13.24 -33.87 27.99
CA THR A 756 13.66 -35.15 27.39
C THR A 756 14.49 -35.97 28.40
N ARG A 757 15.47 -35.34 29.06
CA ARG A 757 16.28 -35.98 30.09
C ARG A 757 15.46 -36.36 31.32
N ARG A 758 14.54 -35.50 31.77
CA ARG A 758 13.63 -35.83 32.89
C ARG A 758 12.76 -37.05 32.57
N CYS A 759 12.18 -37.09 31.37
CA CYS A 759 11.35 -38.19 30.91
C CYS A 759 12.11 -39.52 30.85
N LEU A 760 13.37 -39.50 30.41
CA LEU A 760 14.25 -40.67 30.43
C LEU A 760 14.49 -41.16 31.87
N ILE A 761 14.87 -40.25 32.78
CA ILE A 761 15.12 -40.58 34.20
C ILE A 761 13.87 -41.16 34.86
N ASP A 762 12.70 -40.58 34.62
CA ASP A 762 11.44 -41.09 35.15
C ASP A 762 11.10 -42.47 34.60
N LEU A 763 11.40 -42.69 33.32
CA LEU A 763 11.14 -43.96 32.66
C LEU A 763 12.07 -45.08 33.17
N LEU A 764 13.34 -44.78 33.39
CA LEU A 764 14.29 -45.70 34.03
C LEU A 764 13.80 -46.14 35.42
N GLY A 765 13.16 -45.22 36.16
CA GLY A 765 12.64 -45.49 37.51
C GLY A 765 11.31 -46.23 37.59
N ARG A 766 10.61 -46.47 36.47
CA ARG A 766 9.36 -47.26 36.45
C ARG A 766 9.58 -48.76 36.34
N TYR A 767 10.77 -49.18 35.92
CA TYR A 767 11.15 -50.58 35.96
C TYR A 767 11.59 -50.92 37.39
N GLU A 768 10.61 -51.07 38.26
CA GLU A 768 10.85 -51.59 39.61
C GLU A 768 11.51 -52.99 39.45
N TRP A 769 12.58 -53.26 40.21
CA TRP A 769 13.15 -54.60 40.48
C TRP A 769 14.41 -55.09 39.72
N TYR A 770 15.22 -54.24 39.09
CA TYR A 770 16.60 -54.64 38.69
C TYR A 770 17.65 -53.64 39.17
N GLU A 771 18.61 -54.09 39.99
CA GLU A 771 19.70 -53.26 40.55
C GLU A 771 20.49 -52.50 39.47
N GLU A 772 20.78 -53.16 38.34
CA GLU A 772 21.51 -52.59 37.20
C GLU A 772 20.83 -51.34 36.59
N LYS A 773 19.49 -51.25 36.69
CA LYS A 773 18.74 -50.09 36.18
C LYS A 773 18.70 -48.92 37.15
N ILE A 774 18.85 -49.16 38.46
CA ILE A 774 18.93 -48.09 39.46
C ILE A 774 20.26 -47.35 39.33
N GLU A 775 21.37 -48.07 39.11
CA GLU A 775 22.67 -47.45 38.83
C GLU A 775 22.64 -46.58 37.57
N ALA A 776 22.05 -47.10 36.48
CA ALA A 776 21.86 -46.33 35.25
C ALA A 776 20.99 -45.08 35.47
N GLN A 777 19.96 -45.18 36.33
CA GLN A 777 19.12 -44.05 36.70
C GLN A 777 19.87 -42.99 37.52
N ILE A 778 20.64 -43.40 38.53
CA ILE A 778 21.47 -42.50 39.35
C ILE A 778 22.49 -41.78 38.47
N LYS A 779 23.17 -42.52 37.57
CA LYS A 779 24.10 -41.93 36.61
C LYS A 779 23.45 -40.87 35.73
N ALA A 780 22.27 -41.16 35.18
CA ALA A 780 21.52 -40.21 34.35
C ALA A 780 21.09 -38.96 35.14
N VAL A 781 20.74 -39.12 36.41
CA VAL A 781 20.43 -38.01 37.32
C VAL A 781 21.69 -37.18 37.62
N ASP A 782 22.84 -37.81 37.81
CA ASP A 782 24.11 -37.12 38.08
C ASP A 782 24.57 -36.28 36.89
N GLU A 783 24.50 -36.82 35.67
CA GLU A 783 24.76 -36.06 34.43
C GLU A 783 23.78 -34.88 34.27
N TYR A 784 22.51 -35.08 34.68
CA TYR A 784 21.52 -34.01 34.68
C TYR A 784 21.85 -32.90 35.70
N ILE A 785 22.24 -33.25 36.91
CA ILE A 785 22.64 -32.32 37.97
C ILE A 785 23.90 -31.55 37.57
N GLN A 786 24.92 -32.23 37.02
CA GLN A 786 26.16 -31.57 36.56
C GLN A 786 25.88 -30.52 35.50
N SER A 787 24.95 -30.79 34.59
CA SER A 787 24.55 -29.83 33.55
C SER A 787 23.59 -28.74 34.05
N ASN A 788 22.86 -28.97 35.15
CA ASN A 788 21.85 -28.05 35.68
C ASN A 788 21.88 -27.97 37.23
N PRO A 789 22.97 -27.46 37.84
CA PRO A 789 23.18 -27.55 39.28
C PRO A 789 22.16 -26.74 40.10
N SER A 790 21.56 -25.70 39.52
CA SER A 790 20.55 -24.88 40.20
C SER A 790 19.12 -25.43 40.12
N ASP A 791 18.88 -26.50 39.36
CA ASP A 791 17.55 -27.07 39.15
C ASP A 791 17.21 -28.09 40.25
N ALA A 792 16.26 -27.76 41.11
CA ALA A 792 15.90 -28.57 42.28
C ALA A 792 15.42 -29.98 41.92
N TRP A 793 14.77 -30.15 40.77
CA TRP A 793 14.17 -31.42 40.36
C TRP A 793 15.19 -32.57 40.30
N GLY A 794 16.39 -32.31 39.77
CA GLY A 794 17.43 -33.33 39.64
C GLY A 794 17.90 -33.84 41.00
N TRP A 795 18.17 -32.90 41.91
CA TRP A 795 18.54 -33.20 43.28
C TRP A 795 17.44 -33.95 44.03
N GLU A 796 16.19 -33.49 43.91
CA GLU A 796 15.03 -34.18 44.49
C GLU A 796 14.91 -35.62 44.01
N ARG A 797 15.12 -35.85 42.71
CA ARG A 797 15.04 -37.19 42.14
C ARG A 797 16.15 -38.09 42.66
N LYS A 798 17.37 -37.58 42.80
CA LYS A 798 18.50 -38.32 43.41
C LYS A 798 18.18 -38.70 44.86
N ILE A 799 17.72 -37.73 45.65
CA ILE A 799 17.36 -37.93 47.05
C ILE A 799 16.26 -38.99 47.19
N TYR A 800 15.23 -38.93 46.34
CA TYR A 800 14.14 -39.91 46.34
C TYR A 800 14.63 -41.34 46.04
N ILE A 801 15.55 -41.50 45.09
CA ILE A 801 16.11 -42.82 44.75
C ILE A 801 16.89 -43.39 45.94
N LEU A 802 17.74 -42.58 46.58
CA LEU A 802 18.52 -43.00 47.76
C LEU A 802 17.61 -43.32 48.96
N GLN A 803 16.55 -42.54 49.19
CA GLN A 803 15.54 -42.82 50.20
C GLN A 803 14.88 -44.19 49.97
N LYS A 804 14.54 -44.51 48.72
CA LYS A 804 13.95 -45.81 48.36
C LYS A 804 14.91 -46.98 48.57
N GLN A 805 16.21 -46.76 48.43
CA GLN A 805 17.25 -47.76 48.75
C GLN A 805 17.53 -47.88 50.24
N GLY A 806 16.99 -46.99 51.09
CA GLY A 806 17.29 -46.94 52.53
C GLY A 806 18.64 -46.33 52.88
N CYS A 807 19.36 -45.75 51.90
CA CYS A 807 20.65 -45.10 52.09
C CYS A 807 20.49 -43.67 52.65
N TYR A 808 19.96 -43.57 53.87
CA TYR A 808 19.57 -42.29 54.47
C TYR A 808 20.74 -41.34 54.75
N GLU A 809 21.91 -41.86 55.17
CA GLU A 809 23.11 -41.04 55.42
C GLU A 809 23.66 -40.38 54.14
N GLU A 810 23.72 -41.13 53.04
CA GLU A 810 24.11 -40.59 51.73
C GLU A 810 23.07 -39.59 51.21
N ALA A 811 21.78 -39.90 51.36
CA ALA A 811 20.70 -39.00 50.99
C ALA A 811 20.78 -37.67 51.77
N LEU A 812 21.18 -37.71 53.04
CA LEU A 812 21.38 -36.52 53.88
C LEU A 812 22.49 -35.63 53.30
N LEU A 813 23.65 -36.20 52.98
CA LEU A 813 24.77 -35.48 52.36
C LEU A 813 24.34 -34.80 51.04
N ILE A 814 23.65 -35.54 50.17
CA ILE A 814 23.16 -35.02 48.89
C ILE A 814 22.13 -33.90 49.09
N SER A 815 21.27 -34.01 50.11
CA SER A 815 20.30 -32.96 50.42
C SER A 815 20.96 -31.64 50.85
N GLU A 816 22.10 -31.70 51.55
CA GLU A 816 22.86 -30.52 51.96
C GLU A 816 23.55 -29.84 50.77
N GLN A 817 24.15 -30.64 49.89
CA GLN A 817 24.71 -30.16 48.63
C GLN A 817 23.63 -29.50 47.77
N ALA A 818 22.45 -30.11 47.67
CA ALA A 818 21.32 -29.58 46.91
C ALA A 818 20.87 -28.20 47.44
N ILE A 819 20.77 -28.04 48.77
CA ILE A 819 20.42 -26.76 49.40
C ILE A 819 21.46 -25.68 49.06
N GLN A 820 22.75 -26.02 49.10
CA GLN A 820 23.81 -25.07 48.78
C GLN A 820 23.74 -24.62 47.31
N GLN A 821 23.59 -25.56 46.37
CA GLN A 821 23.59 -25.28 44.93
C GLN A 821 22.32 -24.58 44.43
N THR A 822 21.17 -24.91 45.02
CA THR A 822 19.87 -24.27 44.71
C THR A 822 19.63 -22.97 45.50
N ARG A 823 20.61 -22.53 46.31
CA ARG A 823 20.53 -21.40 47.24
C ARG A 823 19.37 -21.52 48.25
N GLY A 824 18.95 -22.74 48.56
CA GLY A 824 17.96 -23.06 49.58
C GLY A 824 16.55 -22.55 49.32
N LYS A 825 16.23 -22.17 48.07
CA LYS A 825 14.94 -21.55 47.71
C LYS A 825 13.80 -22.56 47.51
N ASP A 826 14.10 -23.85 47.39
CA ASP A 826 13.08 -24.88 47.18
C ASP A 826 12.67 -25.55 48.50
N GLY A 827 11.41 -25.35 48.90
CA GLY A 827 10.86 -25.96 50.12
C GLY A 827 10.76 -27.48 50.06
N THR A 828 10.76 -28.09 48.88
CA THR A 828 10.65 -29.55 48.72
C THR A 828 11.94 -30.26 49.13
N ILE A 829 13.11 -29.68 48.85
CA ILE A 829 14.41 -30.21 49.27
C ILE A 829 14.53 -30.18 50.79
N TRP A 830 14.12 -29.08 51.43
CA TRP A 830 14.08 -28.96 52.90
C TRP A 830 13.16 -30.01 53.53
N ARG A 831 12.00 -30.26 52.91
CA ARG A 831 11.08 -31.33 53.35
C ARG A 831 11.73 -32.71 53.24
N ASN A 832 12.36 -33.03 52.10
CA ASN A 832 13.02 -34.31 51.90
C ASN A 832 14.17 -34.52 52.89
N LYS A 833 14.94 -33.46 53.20
CA LYS A 833 15.94 -33.48 54.27
C LYS A 833 15.30 -33.77 55.64
N GLY A 834 14.20 -33.10 55.95
CA GLY A 834 13.44 -33.37 57.19
C GLY A 834 12.97 -34.81 57.29
N PHE A 835 12.51 -35.40 56.18
CA PHE A 835 12.12 -36.81 56.13
C PHE A 835 13.31 -37.73 56.41
N ILE A 836 14.46 -37.49 55.79
CA ILE A 836 15.67 -38.29 56.02
C ILE A 836 16.11 -38.22 57.48
N LEU A 837 16.13 -37.03 58.06
CA LEU A 837 16.49 -36.83 59.47
C LEU A 837 15.51 -37.50 60.42
N ARG A 838 14.23 -37.60 60.05
CA ARG A 838 13.23 -38.36 60.81
C ARG A 838 13.55 -39.85 60.83
N GLU A 839 13.86 -40.43 59.68
CA GLU A 839 14.22 -41.87 59.59
C GLU A 839 15.55 -42.17 60.30
N LEU A 840 16.44 -41.17 60.43
CA LEU A 840 17.67 -41.23 61.24
C LEU A 840 17.45 -40.86 62.72
N GLU A 841 16.20 -40.74 63.17
CA GLU A 841 15.81 -40.39 64.55
C GLU A 841 16.33 -39.02 65.06
N ARG A 842 16.77 -38.13 64.17
CA ARG A 842 17.25 -36.76 64.49
C ARG A 842 16.10 -35.75 64.44
N TYR A 843 15.14 -35.91 65.36
CA TYR A 843 13.85 -35.22 65.30
C TYR A 843 13.90 -33.69 65.43
N GLU A 844 14.78 -33.11 66.26
CA GLU A 844 14.94 -31.65 66.39
C GLU A 844 15.39 -30.98 65.09
N GLU A 845 16.36 -31.61 64.41
CA GLU A 845 16.87 -31.10 63.15
C GLU A 845 15.86 -31.27 62.02
N ALA A 846 15.10 -32.37 62.04
CA ALA A 846 13.97 -32.58 61.15
C ALA A 846 12.92 -31.47 61.31
N LEU A 847 12.58 -31.10 62.56
CA LEU A 847 11.64 -30.02 62.85
C LEU A 847 12.09 -28.68 62.27
N ASN A 848 13.38 -28.33 62.41
CA ASN A 848 13.94 -27.12 61.83
C ASN A 848 13.86 -27.12 60.28
N CYS A 849 14.13 -28.27 59.66
CA CYS A 849 14.01 -28.43 58.21
C CYS A 849 12.57 -28.25 57.72
N TYR A 850 11.58 -28.80 58.42
CA TYR A 850 10.17 -28.59 58.09
C TYR A 850 9.72 -27.14 58.30
N ASN A 851 10.20 -26.46 59.35
CA ASN A 851 9.93 -25.03 59.54
C ASN A 851 10.45 -24.20 58.34
N LYS A 852 11.68 -24.45 57.89
CA LYS A 852 12.25 -23.81 56.69
C LYS A 852 11.47 -24.15 55.42
N ALA A 853 11.02 -25.40 55.27
CA ALA A 853 10.20 -25.80 54.13
C ALA A 853 8.88 -25.01 54.06
N ILE A 854 8.24 -24.80 55.22
CA ILE A 854 6.99 -24.03 55.36
C ILE A 854 7.22 -22.53 55.06
N GLU A 855 8.34 -21.95 55.51
CA GLU A 855 8.70 -20.56 55.20
C GLU A 855 8.87 -20.31 53.70
N MET A 856 9.42 -21.28 52.96
CA MET A 856 9.71 -21.15 51.53
C MET A 856 8.50 -21.40 50.63
N ASN A 857 7.60 -22.32 51.01
CA ASN A 857 6.42 -22.68 50.22
C ASN A 857 5.19 -22.92 51.13
N SER A 858 4.63 -21.86 51.70
CA SER A 858 3.58 -21.91 52.75
C SER A 858 2.22 -22.53 52.38
N ASN A 859 2.09 -23.17 51.21
CA ASN A 859 0.80 -23.51 50.59
C ASN A 859 0.59 -25.02 50.38
N GLN A 860 1.49 -25.87 50.88
CA GLN A 860 1.39 -27.32 50.75
C GLN A 860 1.04 -27.99 52.09
N VAL A 861 -0.12 -28.66 52.12
CA VAL A 861 -0.73 -29.28 53.31
C VAL A 861 0.19 -30.28 53.99
N TRP A 862 0.87 -31.12 53.19
CA TRP A 862 1.70 -32.20 53.71
C TRP A 862 2.91 -31.71 54.52
N GLN A 863 3.43 -30.51 54.27
CA GLN A 863 4.54 -29.96 55.06
C GLN A 863 4.13 -29.65 56.51
N TRP A 864 2.87 -29.21 56.69
CA TRP A 864 2.30 -29.00 58.02
C TRP A 864 2.03 -30.33 58.73
N CYS A 865 1.51 -31.33 58.00
CA CYS A 865 1.34 -32.69 58.54
C CYS A 865 2.67 -33.29 58.98
N ASP A 866 3.73 -33.15 58.17
CA ASP A 866 5.07 -33.64 58.48
C ASP A 866 5.62 -32.98 59.76
N LYS A 867 5.41 -31.66 59.94
CA LYS A 867 5.76 -30.95 61.17
C LYS A 867 5.00 -31.47 62.39
N ILE A 868 3.69 -31.63 62.28
CA ILE A 868 2.84 -32.13 63.39
C ILE A 868 3.30 -33.53 63.82
N MET A 869 3.65 -34.40 62.86
CA MET A 869 4.19 -35.73 63.14
C MET A 869 5.51 -35.66 63.93
N ILE A 870 6.42 -34.74 63.60
CA ILE A 870 7.67 -34.58 64.35
C ILE A 870 7.44 -34.03 65.76
N LEU A 871 6.52 -33.08 65.93
CA LEU A 871 6.19 -32.55 67.26
C LEU A 871 5.70 -33.66 68.20
N ARG A 872 4.92 -34.61 67.67
CA ARG A 872 4.52 -35.82 68.39
C ARG A 872 5.72 -36.68 68.79
N LEU A 873 6.64 -36.95 67.85
CA LEU A 873 7.83 -37.76 68.11
C LEU A 873 8.77 -37.10 69.14
N LEU A 874 8.74 -35.76 69.25
CA LEU A 874 9.47 -34.99 70.26
C LEU A 874 8.73 -34.84 71.60
N GLY A 875 7.47 -35.28 71.70
CA GLY A 875 6.64 -35.10 72.90
C GLY A 875 6.18 -33.66 73.16
N ARG A 876 6.27 -32.77 72.16
CA ARG A 876 5.91 -31.34 72.25
C ARG A 876 4.47 -31.08 71.81
N GLU A 877 3.55 -31.71 72.51
CA GLU A 877 2.13 -31.77 72.15
C GLU A 877 1.40 -30.44 72.36
N ASP A 878 1.93 -29.57 73.20
CA ASP A 878 1.46 -28.21 73.45
C ASP A 878 1.61 -27.30 72.21
N GLU A 879 2.65 -27.51 71.40
CA GLU A 879 2.90 -26.77 70.15
C GLU A 879 2.02 -27.23 68.96
N VAL A 880 1.42 -28.43 69.06
CA VAL A 880 0.62 -29.02 67.97
C VAL A 880 -0.62 -28.18 67.67
N TRP A 881 -1.35 -27.76 68.70
CA TRP A 881 -2.59 -26.98 68.55
C TRP A 881 -2.34 -25.62 67.87
N ASP A 882 -1.29 -24.90 68.29
CA ASP A 882 -0.89 -23.62 67.68
C ASP A 882 -0.44 -23.79 66.22
N THR A 883 0.32 -24.86 65.93
CA THR A 883 0.76 -25.20 64.57
C THR A 883 -0.43 -25.44 63.64
N CYS A 884 -1.48 -26.11 64.12
CA CYS A 884 -2.71 -26.33 63.36
C CYS A 884 -3.46 -25.03 63.08
N GLN A 885 -3.58 -24.15 64.08
CA GLN A 885 -4.20 -22.83 63.89
C GLN A 885 -3.45 -21.97 62.86
N LYS A 886 -2.12 -22.04 62.84
CA LYS A 886 -1.27 -21.34 61.86
C LYS A 886 -1.49 -21.89 60.44
N ALA A 887 -1.58 -23.22 60.29
CA ALA A 887 -1.79 -23.86 59.00
C ALA A 887 -3.12 -23.45 58.33
N VAL A 888 -4.17 -23.23 59.11
CA VAL A 888 -5.53 -22.87 58.63
C VAL A 888 -5.61 -21.47 58.02
N LYS A 889 -4.69 -20.55 58.38
CA LYS A 889 -4.69 -19.17 57.86
C LYS A 889 -4.32 -19.08 56.37
N PHE A 890 -3.70 -20.12 55.79
CA PHE A 890 -3.20 -20.14 54.41
C PHE A 890 -3.98 -21.09 53.48
N LYS A 891 -5.19 -20.64 53.04
CA LYS A 891 -6.02 -21.06 51.88
C LYS A 891 -6.77 -22.44 51.83
N LYS A 892 -7.85 -22.43 50.99
CA LYS A 892 -8.83 -23.44 50.48
C LYS A 892 -9.40 -24.49 51.47
N LYS A 893 -10.74 -24.49 51.65
CA LYS A 893 -11.52 -25.31 52.59
C LYS A 893 -11.19 -26.83 52.59
N GLU A 894 -10.91 -27.42 51.43
CA GLU A 894 -10.73 -28.87 51.30
C GLU A 894 -9.38 -29.38 51.82
N SER A 895 -8.35 -28.52 51.73
CA SER A 895 -6.99 -28.75 52.21
C SER A 895 -6.86 -28.63 53.74
N VAL A 896 -7.74 -27.84 54.35
CA VAL A 896 -7.78 -27.60 55.81
C VAL A 896 -8.30 -28.83 56.56
N LYS A 897 -9.16 -29.63 55.92
CA LYS A 897 -9.76 -30.84 56.49
C LYS A 897 -8.71 -31.87 56.91
N SER A 898 -7.76 -32.20 56.03
CA SER A 898 -6.75 -33.23 56.29
C SER A 898 -5.79 -32.83 57.41
N ILE A 899 -5.43 -31.54 57.52
CA ILE A 899 -4.58 -31.03 58.60
C ILE A 899 -5.25 -31.23 59.96
N TRP A 900 -6.52 -30.84 60.10
CA TRP A 900 -7.26 -31.02 61.34
C TRP A 900 -7.53 -32.49 61.69
N LEU A 901 -7.71 -33.36 60.69
CA LEU A 901 -7.85 -34.80 60.91
C LEU A 901 -6.58 -35.41 61.49
N GLU A 902 -5.42 -35.13 60.88
CA GLU A 902 -4.12 -35.61 61.36
C GLU A 902 -3.83 -35.07 62.76
N ALA A 903 -4.08 -33.78 63.00
CA ALA A 903 -3.92 -33.16 64.30
C ALA A 903 -4.81 -33.77 65.38
N ALA A 904 -6.09 -34.01 65.06
CA ALA A 904 -7.04 -34.62 65.99
C ALA A 904 -6.62 -36.04 66.39
N TRP A 905 -6.13 -36.81 65.43
CA TRP A 905 -5.62 -38.16 65.68
C TRP A 905 -4.36 -38.15 66.55
N ILE A 906 -3.42 -37.23 66.28
CA ILE A 906 -2.20 -37.06 67.07
C ILE A 906 -2.52 -36.65 68.51
N LEU A 907 -3.34 -35.61 68.70
CA LEU A 907 -3.77 -35.15 70.02
C LEU A 907 -4.54 -36.23 70.80
N LYS A 908 -5.32 -37.09 70.10
CA LYS A 908 -6.02 -38.23 70.69
C LYS A 908 -5.05 -39.26 71.25
N ILE A 909 -4.04 -39.66 70.47
CA ILE A 909 -3.04 -40.65 70.90
C ILE A 909 -2.20 -40.12 72.07
N SER A 910 -1.94 -38.82 72.08
CA SER A 910 -1.13 -38.18 73.11
C SER A 910 -1.90 -37.83 74.39
N GLY A 911 -3.18 -38.24 74.51
CA GLY A 911 -3.99 -38.09 75.71
C GLY A 911 -4.65 -36.72 75.92
N TYR A 912 -4.51 -35.79 74.97
CA TYR A 912 -5.11 -34.45 75.03
C TYR A 912 -6.54 -34.44 74.48
N TYR A 913 -7.39 -35.26 75.08
CA TYR A 913 -8.75 -35.54 74.62
C TYR A 913 -9.61 -34.28 74.40
N GLY A 914 -9.49 -33.26 75.26
CA GLY A 914 -10.24 -32.01 75.11
C GLY A 914 -9.86 -31.18 73.87
N GLN A 915 -8.58 -31.18 73.45
CA GLN A 915 -8.14 -30.47 72.24
C GLN A 915 -8.44 -31.31 70.98
N ALA A 916 -8.26 -32.63 71.07
CA ALA A 916 -8.59 -33.56 70.01
C ALA A 916 -10.10 -33.53 69.66
N LEU A 917 -10.98 -33.42 70.66
CA LEU A 917 -12.43 -33.22 70.45
C LEU A 917 -12.73 -31.93 69.67
N LYS A 918 -12.06 -30.83 70.01
CA LYS A 918 -12.20 -29.55 69.29
C LYS A 918 -11.72 -29.65 67.84
N ALA A 919 -10.62 -30.36 67.60
CA ALA A 919 -10.09 -30.59 66.27
C ALA A 919 -11.05 -31.43 65.40
N TYR A 920 -11.62 -32.53 65.92
CA TYR A 920 -12.63 -33.31 65.19
C TYR A 920 -13.90 -32.50 64.90
N ASN A 921 -14.37 -31.68 65.85
CA ASN A 921 -15.50 -30.77 65.60
C ASN A 921 -15.21 -29.77 64.47
N LYS A 922 -13.98 -29.25 64.36
CA LYS A 922 -13.58 -28.39 63.23
C LYS A 922 -13.59 -29.12 61.89
N VAL A 923 -13.19 -30.39 61.86
CA VAL A 923 -13.33 -31.22 60.64
C VAL A 923 -14.80 -31.38 60.25
N ILE A 924 -15.68 -31.65 61.23
CA ILE A 924 -17.12 -31.84 61.00
C ILE A 924 -17.79 -30.54 60.52
N GLU A 925 -17.39 -29.38 61.04
CA GLU A 925 -17.85 -28.07 60.53
C GLU A 925 -17.52 -27.87 59.04
N ILE A 926 -16.32 -28.30 58.62
CA ILE A 926 -15.83 -28.15 57.25
C ILE A 926 -16.40 -29.22 56.32
N ALA A 927 -16.48 -30.46 56.79
CA ALA A 927 -16.91 -31.64 56.05
C ALA A 927 -17.86 -32.49 56.92
N PRO A 928 -19.16 -32.14 56.98
CA PRO A 928 -20.14 -32.79 57.86
C PRO A 928 -20.30 -34.29 57.60
N ASN A 929 -19.99 -34.75 56.39
CA ASN A 929 -20.14 -36.15 55.99
C ASN A 929 -18.89 -37.00 56.23
N ASN A 930 -17.85 -36.47 56.89
CA ASN A 930 -16.61 -37.22 57.10
C ASN A 930 -16.75 -38.23 58.25
N THR A 931 -16.88 -39.50 57.91
CA THR A 931 -17.05 -40.62 58.84
C THR A 931 -15.89 -40.77 59.83
N GLN A 932 -14.64 -40.58 59.38
CA GLN A 932 -13.44 -40.65 60.24
C GLN A 932 -13.47 -39.63 61.39
N ALA A 933 -13.93 -38.39 61.13
CA ALA A 933 -14.03 -37.36 62.17
C ALA A 933 -15.14 -37.66 63.18
N TRP A 934 -16.28 -38.19 62.72
CA TRP A 934 -17.36 -38.61 63.60
C TRP A 934 -16.97 -39.80 64.48
N GLN A 935 -16.28 -40.79 63.92
CA GLN A 935 -15.73 -41.92 64.68
C GLN A 935 -14.72 -41.43 65.72
N GLY A 936 -13.76 -40.60 65.32
CA GLY A 936 -12.76 -40.03 66.25
C GLY A 936 -13.39 -39.18 67.36
N LYS A 937 -14.49 -38.47 67.08
CA LYS A 937 -15.27 -37.73 68.08
C LYS A 937 -15.93 -38.66 69.10
N ILE A 938 -16.55 -39.75 68.64
CA ILE A 938 -17.20 -40.75 69.53
C ILE A 938 -16.17 -41.35 70.47
N ASP A 939 -15.04 -41.82 69.91
CA ASP A 939 -13.98 -42.45 70.70
C ASP A 939 -13.49 -41.52 71.82
N ILE A 940 -13.40 -40.22 71.56
CA ILE A 940 -12.95 -39.24 72.57
C ILE A 940 -14.04 -38.95 73.61
N LEU A 941 -15.30 -38.82 73.21
CA LEU A 941 -16.40 -38.57 74.14
C LEU A 941 -16.58 -39.75 75.10
N GLU A 942 -16.39 -40.97 74.63
CA GLU A 942 -16.36 -42.18 75.47
C GLU A 942 -15.19 -42.15 76.46
N GLN A 943 -13.98 -41.74 76.03
CA GLN A 943 -12.81 -41.59 76.91
C GLN A 943 -12.96 -40.45 77.94
N LEU A 944 -13.78 -39.44 77.65
CA LEU A 944 -14.10 -38.34 78.57
C LEU A 944 -15.33 -38.63 79.46
N GLU A 945 -15.90 -39.83 79.38
CA GLU A 945 -17.12 -40.25 80.10
C GLU A 945 -18.37 -39.40 79.78
N LEU A 946 -18.39 -38.72 78.63
CA LEU A 946 -19.52 -37.92 78.15
C LEU A 946 -20.48 -38.78 77.30
N TYR A 947 -21.08 -39.78 77.95
CA TYR A 947 -21.84 -40.85 77.27
C TYR A 947 -23.07 -40.37 76.49
N GLU A 948 -23.79 -39.35 76.97
CA GLU A 948 -24.96 -38.82 76.26
C GLU A 948 -24.58 -38.14 74.93
N GLU A 949 -23.50 -37.35 74.93
CA GLU A 949 -22.98 -36.71 73.72
C GLU A 949 -22.39 -37.74 72.74
N ALA A 950 -21.76 -38.80 73.27
CA ALA A 950 -21.26 -39.92 72.48
C ALA A 950 -22.39 -40.64 71.75
N GLN A 951 -23.52 -40.91 72.43
CA GLN A 951 -24.69 -41.55 71.84
C GLN A 951 -25.32 -40.70 70.72
N GLN A 952 -25.40 -39.39 70.91
CA GLN A 952 -25.87 -38.46 69.88
C GLN A 952 -24.94 -38.41 68.66
N ALA A 953 -23.62 -38.42 68.87
CA ALA A 953 -22.65 -38.48 67.80
C ALA A 953 -22.69 -39.82 67.05
N ARG A 954 -22.91 -40.94 67.76
CA ARG A 954 -23.05 -42.29 67.17
C ARG A 954 -24.27 -42.43 66.28
N ALA A 955 -25.43 -41.88 66.66
CA ALA A 955 -26.60 -41.84 65.79
C ALA A 955 -26.34 -41.09 64.45
N LYS A 956 -25.54 -40.00 64.49
CA LYS A 956 -25.12 -39.27 63.27
C LYS A 956 -24.07 -40.03 62.47
N TYR A 957 -23.17 -40.75 63.11
CA TYR A 957 -22.19 -41.61 62.44
C TYR A 957 -22.89 -42.76 61.70
N ASP A 958 -23.82 -43.46 62.36
CA ASP A 958 -24.51 -44.62 61.79
C ASP A 958 -25.31 -44.21 60.54
N THR A 959 -26.02 -43.07 60.59
CA THR A 959 -26.75 -42.52 59.43
C THR A 959 -25.86 -42.12 58.26
N LEU A 960 -24.61 -41.72 58.51
CA LEU A 960 -23.63 -41.39 57.46
C LEU A 960 -22.93 -42.64 56.91
N SER A 961 -22.65 -43.63 57.76
CA SER A 961 -21.97 -44.88 57.38
C SER A 961 -22.80 -45.79 56.47
N VAL A 962 -24.13 -45.75 56.59
CA VAL A 962 -25.06 -46.51 55.74
C VAL A 962 -25.25 -45.88 54.34
N ARG A 963 -24.82 -44.61 54.16
CA ARG A 963 -24.99 -43.83 52.92
C ARG A 963 -23.80 -43.87 51.97
N LEU A 964 -22.64 -44.35 52.44
CA LEU A 964 -21.39 -44.56 51.70
C LEU A 964 -21.28 -46.03 51.34
#